data_AF-A0AAD6LIK8-F1
#
_entry.id   AF-A0AAD6LIK8-F1
#
_cell.length_a   1.000
_cell.length_b   1.000
_cell.length_c   1.000
_cell.angle_alpha   90.00
_cell.angle_beta   90.00
_cell.angle_gamma   90.00
#
_symmetry.space_group_name_H-M   'P 1'
#
loop_
_entity.id
_entity.type
_entity.pdbx_description
1 polymer ?
#
loop_
_entity_poly.entity_id
_entity_poly.type
_entity_poly.pdbx_seq_one_letter_code
_entity_poly.pdbx_strand_id
1 'polypeptide(L)'
;MPTTTTTLLLLLLLLLLIHLTITTPSPIPGLDTFLSQRSAVDPLSTKDSFPSLPSSLKKSLSLSSPHPHIPSLISSLLSLTLPLSLHIRLVGSSFPSDSSSLLQSFLSTAHISDHFHVITTDSHRLSIKHSPHLEISHAGSTLSSRLSEALKSSISESTSSLRSPLLSIPYNTVDRIIKQDFDREKPVQGVYVYLINLGSQSKNYAYSYSEGDPSPGFTKCLGTIWTGKERYLWIDLSAGPVDYGPAISGDGVLPRGEFHPLTAMHGRPKSHKALLADLASLIWNAYQVLLVPSLRIPVHFENSLIVEFIHIYGSGSGKDLSGLDWKEIEKTFMDEANEGGLLLGNQNLAFRNYEVNYDQCSICSFAISRSINSYTSRFLFDNYTLIVSEYLDSKRLHQILSDSAEEFRRVAGTPEEDFSRVLPVYVFDLDYNTLLMLDRYHQSVAFRDMVIAVRTKTTQTVSDYSCNGRHMFTHTRVLERPLVGSILQSMWGVSPTHLSWSPRHNNTLVDYTWSVGQTPFGPFSEISSLSFVQKDAARRNVLLTSLNYSITSVVDVLESILAHGGDRKLLKQSQHVQFIQRWNLFKYKLDKAISAMSHMDFDMALYYLRSSDHDMYAIHSLVYHASQELEASLVCFKDPPFPWGSVSMSVYNQPHTFVVVTLDPPIRKGQTLYPHIVLQFDTDFVVQSNLSMSEDLLYTKYKDKLEPSYKGLIHEVFTTIMRGLSAAKVTRPGKFRSCQDGYAVKSSLKAEDGVLYPLEKSFFFLPKPPTLILHEEIDYVEFERHAAGGSNMHYFDLLRRLKTEQEHLFRNIQRNEYHNLFDFISGKGLKIMNLGEMQTTKGVAAVLQNDGDDAVDPHLARIMHEADFVAGKDDGGSPTDDSGDGESDASESGDEKEASPSIHSSFMLY
;
A
#
# COMPACT_ATOMS: atom_id res chain seq x y z
N MET A 1 37.84 5.78 -51.82
CA MET A 1 38.13 5.74 -50.36
C MET A 1 38.67 7.11 -49.98
N PRO A 2 38.22 7.77 -48.89
CA PRO A 2 37.74 7.18 -47.65
C PRO A 2 36.31 7.60 -47.25
N THR A 3 35.48 6.63 -46.85
CA THR A 3 34.12 6.87 -46.28
C THR A 3 33.70 5.83 -45.23
N THR A 4 34.35 4.67 -45.20
CA THR A 4 34.08 3.58 -44.24
C THR A 4 34.74 3.76 -42.88
N THR A 5 35.85 4.49 -42.80
CA THR A 5 36.55 4.73 -41.53
C THR A 5 35.82 5.73 -40.63
N THR A 6 35.25 6.81 -41.19
CA THR A 6 34.48 7.80 -40.44
C THR A 6 33.17 7.25 -39.92
N THR A 7 32.45 6.43 -40.69
CA THR A 7 31.21 5.77 -40.22
C THR A 7 31.49 4.74 -39.15
N LEU A 8 32.54 3.92 -39.28
CA LEU A 8 32.94 2.97 -38.25
C LEU A 8 33.37 3.69 -36.95
N LEU A 9 34.12 4.80 -37.05
CA LEU A 9 34.55 5.58 -35.89
C LEU A 9 33.35 6.26 -35.18
N LEU A 10 32.38 6.78 -35.94
CA LEU A 10 31.17 7.38 -35.37
C LEU A 10 30.30 6.33 -34.67
N LEU A 11 30.19 5.12 -35.24
CA LEU A 11 29.48 4.00 -34.62
C LEU A 11 30.19 3.52 -33.35
N LEU A 12 31.54 3.46 -33.36
CA LEU A 12 32.34 3.14 -32.17
C LEU A 12 32.16 4.20 -31.07
N LEU A 13 32.12 5.49 -31.42
CA LEU A 13 31.80 6.55 -30.45
C LEU A 13 30.39 6.38 -29.90
N LEU A 14 29.39 6.08 -30.73
CA LEU A 14 28.02 5.85 -30.27
C LEU A 14 27.93 4.68 -29.29
N LEU A 15 28.60 3.56 -29.59
CA LEU A 15 28.71 2.39 -28.71
C LEU A 15 29.46 2.73 -27.40
N LEU A 16 30.50 3.55 -27.45
CA LEU A 16 31.22 4.02 -26.26
C LEU A 16 30.35 4.93 -25.37
N LEU A 17 29.58 5.85 -25.97
CA LEU A 17 28.64 6.71 -25.23
C LEU A 17 27.48 5.90 -24.63
N ILE A 18 26.97 4.89 -25.35
CA ILE A 18 25.93 3.99 -24.82
C ILE A 18 26.45 3.20 -23.61
N HIS A 19 27.68 2.69 -23.66
CA HIS A 19 28.31 1.99 -22.53
C HIS A 19 28.79 2.89 -21.37
N LEU A 20 28.75 4.22 -21.50
CA LEU A 20 29.10 5.17 -20.43
C LEU A 20 27.93 5.52 -19.49
N THR A 21 26.77 4.89 -19.66
CA THR A 21 25.54 5.23 -18.90
C THR A 21 25.36 4.50 -17.56
N ILE A 22 26.36 3.75 -17.09
CA ILE A 22 26.43 3.30 -15.68
C ILE A 22 27.54 4.09 -14.97
N THR A 23 27.17 5.25 -14.42
CA THR A 23 28.08 6.07 -13.60
C THR A 23 28.21 5.50 -12.20
N THR A 24 29.01 4.43 -12.06
CA THR A 24 29.53 4.05 -10.73
C THR A 24 30.30 5.26 -10.17
N PRO A 25 29.93 5.82 -9.00
CA PRO A 25 30.59 7.01 -8.47
C PRO A 25 32.07 6.70 -8.21
N SER A 26 32.96 7.60 -8.62
CA SER A 26 34.40 7.41 -8.42
C SER A 26 34.70 7.27 -6.92
N PRO A 27 35.43 6.22 -6.49
CA PRO A 27 35.60 5.92 -5.07
C PRO A 27 36.34 7.06 -4.38
N ILE A 28 35.69 7.69 -3.39
CA ILE A 28 36.26 8.81 -2.63
C ILE A 28 37.29 8.24 -1.63
N PRO A 29 38.60 8.45 -1.82
CA PRO A 29 39.61 7.75 -1.02
C PRO A 29 39.54 8.14 0.46
N GLY A 30 39.51 7.15 1.34
CA GLY A 30 39.41 7.33 2.80
C GLY A 30 38.00 7.54 3.35
N LEU A 31 36.97 7.70 2.52
CA LEU A 31 35.57 7.79 3.01
C LEU A 31 35.10 6.46 3.64
N ASP A 32 35.41 5.34 2.98
CA ASP A 32 35.22 3.97 3.49
C ASP A 32 35.88 3.77 4.86
N THR A 33 37.15 4.18 4.99
CA THR A 33 37.95 4.04 6.22
C THR A 33 37.39 4.91 7.35
N PHE A 34 36.95 6.13 7.04
CA PHE A 34 36.31 7.01 8.02
C PHE A 34 34.97 6.44 8.52
N LEU A 35 34.12 5.93 7.62
CA LEU A 35 32.79 5.43 8.00
C LEU A 35 32.84 4.09 8.76
N SER A 36 33.81 3.23 8.46
CA SER A 36 34.05 1.99 9.24
C SER A 36 34.72 2.24 10.60
N GLN A 37 35.59 3.25 10.71
CA GLN A 37 36.06 3.73 12.02
C GLN A 37 34.92 4.34 12.86
N ARG A 38 33.87 4.87 12.22
CA ARG A 38 32.69 5.39 12.90
C ARG A 38 31.73 4.28 13.34
N SER A 39 31.47 3.24 12.53
CA SER A 39 30.64 2.11 12.97
C SER A 39 31.25 1.35 14.14
N ALA A 40 32.57 1.24 14.22
CA ALA A 40 33.28 0.64 15.36
C ALA A 40 33.16 1.43 16.67
N VAL A 41 32.71 2.70 16.64
CA VAL A 41 32.61 3.60 17.81
C VAL A 41 31.15 3.98 18.13
N ASP A 42 30.28 3.97 17.13
CA ASP A 42 28.84 4.26 17.24
C ASP A 42 28.06 3.32 16.30
N PRO A 43 27.92 2.02 16.64
CA PRO A 43 27.34 1.00 15.74
C PRO A 43 25.89 1.29 15.31
N LEU A 44 25.18 2.09 16.07
CA LEU A 44 23.78 2.48 15.81
C LEU A 44 23.67 3.82 15.08
N SER A 45 24.82 4.45 14.76
CA SER A 45 24.93 5.83 14.27
C SER A 45 24.04 6.80 15.04
N THR A 46 24.09 6.78 16.37
CA THR A 46 23.37 7.74 17.23
C THR A 46 23.75 9.20 16.94
N LYS A 47 24.98 9.43 16.44
CA LYS A 47 25.52 10.74 16.11
C LYS A 47 25.68 10.91 14.60
N ASP A 48 25.38 12.12 14.12
CA ASP A 48 25.64 12.52 12.75
C ASP A 48 27.15 12.45 12.44
N SER A 49 27.52 11.66 11.43
CA SER A 49 28.90 11.51 10.98
C SER A 49 29.47 12.79 10.34
N PHE A 50 28.61 13.59 9.68
CA PHE A 50 29.00 14.64 8.74
C PHE A 50 29.77 15.82 9.36
N PRO A 51 29.42 16.36 10.55
CA PRO A 51 30.22 17.40 11.20
C PRO A 51 31.68 16.97 11.35
N SER A 52 31.92 15.71 11.72
CA SER A 52 33.24 15.15 11.95
C SER A 52 34.02 14.72 10.69
N LEU A 53 33.43 14.81 9.49
CA LEU A 53 34.16 14.53 8.23
C LEU A 53 35.27 15.57 7.98
N PRO A 54 36.49 15.14 7.62
CA PRO A 54 37.56 16.02 7.15
C PRO A 54 37.15 16.95 6.01
N SER A 55 37.74 18.15 5.96
CA SER A 55 37.49 19.15 4.92
C SER A 55 37.86 18.66 3.51
N SER A 56 38.85 17.77 3.39
CA SER A 56 39.20 17.08 2.15
C SER A 56 38.06 16.21 1.63
N LEU A 57 37.46 15.36 2.48
CA LEU A 57 36.34 14.50 2.10
C LEU A 57 35.08 15.31 1.78
N LYS A 58 34.79 16.37 2.55
CA LYS A 58 33.71 17.33 2.23
C LYS A 58 33.92 17.99 0.86
N LYS A 59 35.16 18.38 0.52
CA LYS A 59 35.48 18.92 -0.81
C LYS A 59 35.27 17.89 -1.92
N SER A 60 35.69 16.63 -1.73
CA SER A 60 35.44 15.55 -2.68
C SER A 60 33.93 15.31 -2.89
N LEU A 61 33.14 15.27 -1.81
CA LEU A 61 31.68 15.13 -1.85
C LEU A 61 30.96 16.31 -2.56
N SER A 62 31.57 17.49 -2.66
CA SER A 62 31.06 18.61 -3.50
C SER A 62 31.51 18.57 -4.96
N LEU A 63 32.49 17.72 -5.31
CA LEU A 63 33.03 17.60 -6.68
C LEU A 63 32.51 16.36 -7.42
N SER A 64 31.99 15.35 -6.70
CA SER A 64 31.48 14.09 -7.26
C SER A 64 30.22 14.23 -8.13
N SER A 65 29.48 15.34 -8.04
CA SER A 65 28.42 15.68 -9.00
C SER A 65 28.31 17.20 -9.12
N PRO A 66 28.72 17.82 -10.26
CA PRO A 66 28.74 19.27 -10.41
C PRO A 66 27.37 19.90 -10.68
N HIS A 67 26.39 19.09 -11.11
CA HIS A 67 25.05 19.52 -11.52
C HIS A 67 24.01 18.43 -11.20
N PRO A 68 23.28 18.50 -10.07
CA PRO A 68 22.22 17.54 -9.76
C PRO A 68 20.97 17.79 -10.62
N HIS A 69 20.83 17.05 -11.72
CA HIS A 69 19.54 16.98 -12.41
C HIS A 69 18.56 16.21 -11.51
N ILE A 70 17.66 16.90 -10.81
CA ILE A 70 16.81 16.29 -9.76
C ILE A 70 16.02 15.04 -10.23
N PRO A 71 15.44 14.97 -11.43
CA PRO A 71 14.82 13.74 -11.93
C PRO A 71 15.81 12.56 -12.09
N SER A 72 17.10 12.84 -12.34
CA SER A 72 18.16 11.83 -12.34
C SER A 72 18.48 11.33 -10.93
N LEU A 73 18.40 12.22 -9.92
CA LEU A 73 18.57 11.83 -8.51
C LEU A 73 17.44 10.87 -8.07
N ILE A 74 16.18 11.22 -8.38
CA ILE A 74 15.01 10.37 -8.14
C ILE A 74 15.16 9.03 -8.88
N SER A 75 15.51 9.05 -10.17
CA SER A 75 15.76 7.84 -10.96
C SER A 75 16.91 6.98 -10.43
N SER A 76 17.89 7.57 -9.71
CA SER A 76 19.02 6.86 -9.10
C SER A 76 18.69 6.21 -7.75
N LEU A 77 17.62 6.67 -7.07
CA LEU A 77 17.05 5.98 -5.91
C LEU A 77 16.12 4.84 -6.34
N LEU A 78 15.25 5.09 -7.33
CA LEU A 78 14.28 4.10 -7.82
C LEU A 78 14.89 3.02 -8.72
N SER A 79 16.19 3.09 -9.02
CA SER A 79 16.96 2.02 -9.67
C SER A 79 17.67 1.08 -8.69
N LEU A 80 17.65 1.36 -7.39
CA LEU A 80 18.37 0.59 -6.38
C LEU A 80 17.89 -0.87 -6.33
N THR A 81 18.86 -1.78 -6.46
CA THR A 81 18.62 -3.22 -6.58
C THR A 81 19.57 -3.98 -5.65
N LEU A 82 19.03 -4.90 -4.87
CA LEU A 82 19.74 -5.75 -3.91
C LEU A 82 20.12 -7.10 -4.57
N PRO A 83 21.40 -7.33 -4.93
CA PRO A 83 21.86 -8.63 -5.37
C PRO A 83 21.91 -9.61 -4.19
N LEU A 84 21.52 -10.86 -4.39
CA LEU A 84 21.52 -11.91 -3.36
C LEU A 84 22.07 -13.22 -3.92
N SER A 85 23.13 -13.75 -3.31
CA SER A 85 23.83 -14.94 -3.78
C SER A 85 23.17 -16.26 -3.34
N LEU A 86 22.96 -17.16 -4.31
CA LEU A 86 22.45 -18.51 -4.09
C LEU A 86 23.39 -19.53 -4.74
N HIS A 87 23.96 -20.42 -3.92
CA HIS A 87 24.95 -21.41 -4.33
C HIS A 87 24.28 -22.79 -4.41
N ILE A 88 24.09 -23.29 -5.62
CA ILE A 88 23.43 -24.57 -5.89
C ILE A 88 24.50 -25.67 -6.02
N ARG A 89 24.50 -26.61 -5.07
CA ARG A 89 25.36 -27.79 -5.05
C ARG A 89 24.56 -29.00 -5.56
N LEU A 90 24.91 -29.51 -6.74
CA LEU A 90 24.32 -30.72 -7.33
C LEU A 90 25.01 -31.96 -6.75
N VAL A 91 24.29 -32.79 -5.99
CA VAL A 91 24.85 -33.91 -5.22
C VAL A 91 24.37 -35.26 -5.79
N GLY A 92 25.30 -35.99 -6.39
CA GLY A 92 25.07 -37.33 -6.94
C GLY A 92 25.57 -37.48 -8.38
N SER A 93 25.91 -38.71 -8.77
CA SER A 93 26.39 -39.05 -10.13
C SER A 93 25.28 -39.13 -11.20
N SER A 94 24.04 -38.85 -10.80
CA SER A 94 22.84 -38.81 -11.64
C SER A 94 22.70 -37.50 -12.43
N PHE A 95 23.46 -36.46 -12.06
CA PHE A 95 23.54 -35.19 -12.78
C PHE A 95 24.67 -35.23 -13.83
N PRO A 96 24.38 -35.20 -15.14
CA PRO A 96 25.37 -35.05 -16.21
C PRO A 96 26.16 -33.74 -16.09
N SER A 97 27.37 -33.70 -16.66
CA SER A 97 28.32 -32.58 -16.49
C SER A 97 27.90 -31.26 -17.17
N ASP A 98 26.86 -31.28 -18.03
CA ASP A 98 26.21 -30.09 -18.59
C ASP A 98 25.03 -29.58 -17.72
N SER A 99 24.73 -30.23 -16.59
CA SER A 99 23.63 -29.81 -15.70
C SER A 99 23.80 -28.36 -15.22
N SER A 100 25.00 -27.96 -14.79
CA SER A 100 25.29 -26.59 -14.35
C SER A 100 24.99 -25.55 -15.44
N SER A 101 25.42 -25.78 -16.69
CA SER A 101 25.25 -24.80 -17.77
C SER A 101 23.82 -24.77 -18.32
N LEU A 102 23.13 -25.90 -18.37
CA LEU A 102 21.71 -25.97 -18.72
C LEU A 102 20.83 -25.29 -17.67
N LEU A 103 21.07 -25.55 -16.37
CA LEU A 103 20.36 -24.85 -15.29
C LEU A 103 20.62 -23.34 -15.33
N GLN A 104 21.87 -22.91 -15.52
CA GLN A 104 22.19 -21.48 -15.63
C GLN A 104 21.48 -20.83 -16.84
N SER A 105 21.35 -21.55 -17.96
CA SER A 105 20.60 -21.07 -19.13
C SER A 105 19.09 -20.92 -18.85
N PHE A 106 18.46 -21.86 -18.15
CA PHE A 106 17.06 -21.73 -17.74
C PHE A 106 16.86 -20.60 -16.73
N LEU A 107 17.70 -20.53 -15.70
CA LEU A 107 17.57 -19.56 -14.61
C LEU A 107 17.87 -18.12 -15.05
N SER A 108 18.81 -17.93 -15.99
CA SER A 108 19.03 -16.63 -16.64
C SER A 108 17.89 -16.21 -17.57
N THR A 109 17.15 -17.14 -18.16
CA THR A 109 15.88 -16.85 -18.87
C THR A 109 14.78 -16.38 -17.89
N ALA A 110 14.86 -16.80 -16.63
CA ALA A 110 13.96 -16.37 -15.55
C ALA A 110 14.43 -15.11 -14.79
N HIS A 111 15.56 -14.48 -15.15
CA HIS A 111 16.10 -13.30 -14.46
C HIS A 111 15.22 -12.04 -14.66
N ILE A 112 14.16 -11.95 -13.86
CA ILE A 112 13.37 -10.73 -13.66
C ILE A 112 13.85 -10.11 -12.35
N SER A 113 14.44 -8.92 -12.42
CA SER A 113 14.60 -8.08 -11.23
C SER A 113 13.25 -7.44 -10.92
N ASP A 114 12.68 -7.82 -9.78
CA ASP A 114 11.40 -7.32 -9.30
C ASP A 114 11.56 -6.69 -7.90
N HIS A 115 10.47 -6.19 -7.33
CA HIS A 115 10.46 -5.43 -6.09
C HIS A 115 10.18 -6.33 -4.88
N PHE A 116 10.68 -5.92 -3.72
CA PHE A 116 10.15 -6.49 -2.48
C PHE A 116 8.68 -6.11 -2.30
N HIS A 117 7.89 -7.07 -1.81
CA HIS A 117 6.43 -6.94 -1.71
C HIS A 117 5.93 -7.07 -0.28
N VAL A 118 4.74 -6.52 -0.02
CA VAL A 118 4.05 -6.54 1.28
C VAL A 118 2.63 -7.08 1.11
N ILE A 119 2.17 -7.95 2.00
CA ILE A 119 0.90 -8.67 1.86
C ILE A 119 -0.32 -7.84 2.32
N THR A 120 -0.19 -6.93 3.29
CA THR A 120 -1.33 -6.29 3.98
C THR A 120 -1.37 -4.75 3.89
N THR A 121 -1.00 -4.17 2.75
CA THR A 121 -0.92 -2.71 2.57
C THR A 121 -1.42 -2.27 1.19
N ASP A 122 -2.11 -1.13 1.12
CA ASP A 122 -2.70 -0.60 -0.12
C ASP A 122 -1.65 -0.38 -1.24
N SER A 123 -0.42 -0.05 -0.85
CA SER A 123 0.76 -0.27 -1.70
C SER A 123 1.43 -1.60 -1.30
N HIS A 124 1.28 -2.61 -2.17
CA HIS A 124 1.92 -3.92 -2.00
C HIS A 124 3.39 -3.94 -2.46
N ARG A 125 4.00 -2.80 -2.82
CA ARG A 125 5.33 -2.71 -3.46
C ARG A 125 6.25 -1.76 -2.71
N LEU A 126 7.48 -2.21 -2.44
CA LEU A 126 8.57 -1.39 -1.91
C LEU A 126 9.43 -0.80 -3.03
N SER A 127 10.14 0.30 -2.73
CA SER A 127 11.02 1.02 -3.66
C SER A 127 12.25 0.22 -4.11
N ILE A 128 12.72 -0.72 -3.28
CA ILE A 128 13.92 -1.53 -3.55
C ILE A 128 13.58 -2.76 -4.40
N LYS A 129 14.40 -2.99 -5.43
CA LYS A 129 14.39 -4.23 -6.22
C LYS A 129 15.33 -5.28 -5.64
N HIS A 130 15.16 -6.53 -6.06
CA HIS A 130 16.11 -7.62 -5.84
C HIS A 130 16.56 -8.25 -7.16
N SER A 131 17.67 -8.99 -7.11
CA SER A 131 18.14 -9.82 -8.23
C SER A 131 18.94 -11.02 -7.71
N PRO A 132 18.68 -12.26 -8.17
CA PRO A 132 19.48 -13.41 -7.77
C PRO A 132 20.84 -13.44 -8.49
N HIS A 133 21.89 -13.72 -7.74
CA HIS A 133 23.21 -14.08 -8.27
C HIS A 133 23.42 -15.58 -8.06
N LEU A 134 23.46 -16.36 -9.14
CA LEU A 134 23.39 -17.83 -9.08
C LEU A 134 24.72 -18.48 -9.46
N GLU A 135 25.26 -19.30 -8.55
CA GLU A 135 26.42 -20.17 -8.79
C GLU A 135 25.96 -21.64 -8.76
N ILE A 136 26.26 -22.42 -9.80
CA ILE A 136 25.79 -23.82 -9.93
C ILE A 136 26.96 -24.76 -10.15
N SER A 137 27.13 -25.74 -9.26
CA SER A 137 28.33 -26.59 -9.20
C SER A 137 27.99 -28.02 -8.80
N HIS A 138 28.77 -28.98 -9.26
CA HIS A 138 28.67 -30.37 -8.79
C HIS A 138 29.46 -30.56 -7.49
N ALA A 139 28.85 -31.22 -6.50
CA ALA A 139 29.50 -31.55 -5.24
C ALA A 139 30.48 -32.73 -5.40
N GLY A 140 31.45 -32.83 -4.49
CA GLY A 140 32.45 -33.89 -4.51
C GLY A 140 31.84 -35.30 -4.38
N SER A 141 32.44 -36.28 -5.07
CA SER A 141 32.04 -37.69 -5.00
C SER A 141 32.03 -38.26 -3.57
N THR A 142 32.90 -37.74 -2.70
CA THR A 142 32.99 -38.11 -1.28
C THR A 142 31.82 -37.60 -0.42
N LEU A 143 31.08 -36.58 -0.85
CA LEU A 143 29.80 -36.21 -0.21
C LEU A 143 28.72 -37.22 -0.64
N SER A 144 28.63 -37.45 -1.95
CA SER A 144 27.65 -38.36 -2.55
C SER A 144 27.77 -39.80 -2.01
N SER A 145 28.99 -40.30 -1.80
CA SER A 145 29.23 -41.63 -1.23
C SER A 145 28.77 -41.74 0.22
N ARG A 146 29.14 -40.78 1.09
CA ARG A 146 28.75 -40.76 2.51
C ARG A 146 27.24 -40.67 2.70
N LEU A 147 26.56 -39.84 1.89
CA LEU A 147 25.09 -39.76 1.91
C LEU A 147 24.44 -41.07 1.44
N SER A 148 24.94 -41.67 0.36
CA SER A 148 24.41 -42.94 -0.16
C SER A 148 24.61 -44.10 0.81
N GLU A 149 25.73 -44.15 1.52
CA GLU A 149 26.02 -45.13 2.58
C GLU A 149 25.08 -44.97 3.78
N ALA A 150 24.96 -43.75 4.32
CA ALA A 150 24.10 -43.46 5.46
C ALA A 150 22.61 -43.75 5.17
N LEU A 151 22.13 -43.39 3.97
CA LEU A 151 20.76 -43.68 3.56
C LEU A 151 20.52 -45.17 3.32
N LYS A 152 21.46 -45.91 2.73
CA LYS A 152 21.33 -47.37 2.58
C LYS A 152 21.28 -48.11 3.91
N SER A 153 22.09 -47.69 4.89
CA SER A 153 22.02 -48.23 6.26
C SER A 153 20.64 -47.99 6.85
N SER A 154 20.22 -46.71 6.91
CA SER A 154 18.93 -46.31 7.49
C SER A 154 17.72 -46.95 6.80
N ILE A 155 17.71 -47.09 5.47
CA ILE A 155 16.66 -47.78 4.70
C ILE A 155 16.64 -49.30 4.96
N SER A 156 17.78 -49.91 5.28
CA SER A 156 17.88 -51.34 5.63
C SER A 156 17.44 -51.63 7.07
N GLU A 157 17.69 -50.69 7.98
CA GLU A 157 17.31 -50.74 9.40
C GLU A 157 15.82 -50.38 9.61
N SER A 158 15.27 -49.51 8.76
CA SER A 158 13.89 -49.01 8.88
C SER A 158 12.83 -50.06 8.58
N THR A 159 11.99 -50.34 9.57
CA THR A 159 10.83 -51.23 9.40
C THR A 159 9.77 -50.60 8.49
N SER A 160 9.08 -51.44 7.70
CA SER A 160 8.06 -50.96 6.76
C SER A 160 6.69 -50.88 7.42
N SER A 161 6.10 -49.68 7.46
CA SER A 161 4.79 -49.45 8.08
C SER A 161 3.65 -49.97 7.22
N LEU A 162 2.74 -50.75 7.82
CA LEU A 162 1.48 -51.17 7.16
C LEU A 162 0.56 -49.98 6.81
N ARG A 163 0.82 -48.78 7.35
CA ARG A 163 0.01 -47.56 7.12
C ARG A 163 0.63 -46.60 6.10
N SER A 164 1.81 -46.88 5.55
CA SER A 164 2.53 -45.94 4.67
C SER A 164 3.23 -46.67 3.51
N PRO A 165 3.10 -46.21 2.26
CA PRO A 165 3.92 -46.69 1.15
C PRO A 165 5.36 -46.13 1.18
N LEU A 166 5.63 -45.15 2.05
CA LEU A 166 6.95 -44.55 2.27
C LEU A 166 7.54 -45.04 3.60
N LEU A 167 8.82 -45.42 3.60
CA LEU A 167 9.61 -45.50 4.81
C LEU A 167 9.77 -44.12 5.45
N SER A 168 9.76 -44.08 6.78
CA SER A 168 10.09 -42.89 7.58
C SER A 168 11.58 -42.90 7.92
N ILE A 169 12.34 -41.93 7.41
CA ILE A 169 13.79 -41.79 7.67
C ILE A 169 14.04 -40.53 8.50
N PRO A 170 14.80 -40.54 9.60
CA PRO A 170 15.12 -39.30 10.32
C PRO A 170 15.88 -38.30 9.43
N TYR A 171 15.41 -37.06 9.32
CA TYR A 171 16.06 -36.02 8.49
C TYR A 171 17.55 -35.82 8.84
N ASN A 172 17.89 -35.96 10.13
CA ASN A 172 19.24 -35.87 10.68
C ASN A 172 20.26 -36.85 10.05
N THR A 173 19.79 -37.96 9.46
CA THR A 173 20.65 -38.90 8.70
C THR A 173 21.37 -38.20 7.54
N VAL A 174 20.70 -37.29 6.84
CA VAL A 174 21.28 -36.46 5.78
C VAL A 174 21.81 -35.14 6.34
N ASP A 175 21.05 -34.47 7.21
CA ASP A 175 21.35 -33.11 7.63
C ASP A 175 22.72 -32.96 8.29
N ARG A 176 23.09 -33.89 9.19
CA ARG A 176 24.41 -33.92 9.83
C ARG A 176 25.57 -34.01 8.82
N ILE A 177 25.37 -34.67 7.68
CA ILE A 177 26.39 -34.83 6.64
C ILE A 177 26.46 -33.59 5.75
N ILE A 178 25.31 -32.99 5.41
CA ILE A 178 25.24 -31.72 4.66
C ILE A 178 25.84 -30.58 5.47
N LYS A 179 25.51 -30.45 6.77
CA LYS A 179 26.10 -29.44 7.66
C LYS A 179 27.62 -29.56 7.72
N GLN A 180 28.16 -30.77 7.87
CA GLN A 180 29.62 -30.99 7.86
C GLN A 180 30.30 -30.60 6.54
N ASP A 181 29.58 -30.62 5.42
CA ASP A 181 30.10 -30.17 4.13
C ASP A 181 30.03 -28.64 3.99
N PHE A 182 28.92 -28.02 4.42
CA PHE A 182 28.72 -26.57 4.53
C PHE A 182 29.78 -25.92 5.47
N ASP A 183 29.91 -26.42 6.70
CA ASP A 183 30.86 -25.92 7.70
C ASP A 183 32.32 -25.96 7.20
N ARG A 184 32.66 -26.96 6.37
CA ARG A 184 33.99 -27.11 5.75
C ARG A 184 34.27 -26.03 4.70
N GLU A 185 33.26 -25.60 3.95
CA GLU A 185 33.40 -24.55 2.93
C GLU A 185 33.55 -23.13 3.53
N LYS A 186 33.26 -22.97 4.84
CA LYS A 186 33.24 -21.68 5.56
C LYS A 186 32.47 -20.56 4.82
N PRO A 187 31.22 -20.81 4.37
CA PRO A 187 30.45 -19.85 3.61
C PRO A 187 30.00 -18.67 4.47
N VAL A 188 30.67 -17.52 4.32
CA VAL A 188 30.29 -16.26 4.98
C VAL A 188 29.22 -15.51 4.16
N GLN A 189 29.06 -15.83 2.88
CA GLN A 189 28.28 -15.06 1.91
C GLN A 189 27.30 -15.97 1.17
N GLY A 190 26.06 -15.51 0.99
CA GLY A 190 25.01 -16.22 0.26
C GLY A 190 24.28 -17.33 1.05
N VAL A 191 23.43 -18.06 0.34
CA VAL A 191 22.64 -19.20 0.84
C VAL A 191 22.90 -20.44 -0.02
N TYR A 192 22.94 -21.62 0.59
CA TYR A 192 23.36 -22.87 -0.06
C TYR A 192 22.19 -23.85 -0.26
N VAL A 193 22.02 -24.34 -1.48
CA VAL A 193 20.95 -25.27 -1.88
C VAL A 193 21.57 -26.57 -2.38
N TYR A 194 21.50 -27.62 -1.58
CA TYR A 194 21.98 -28.95 -1.95
C TYR A 194 20.84 -29.73 -2.63
N LEU A 195 20.92 -29.91 -3.95
CA LEU A 195 20.00 -30.77 -4.71
C LEU A 195 20.57 -32.18 -4.75
N ILE A 196 19.98 -33.08 -3.97
CA ILE A 196 20.42 -34.46 -3.77
C ILE A 196 19.67 -35.38 -4.72
N ASN A 197 20.39 -36.21 -5.47
CA ASN A 197 19.83 -37.26 -6.31
C ASN A 197 20.81 -38.45 -6.37
N LEU A 198 20.60 -39.44 -5.50
CA LEU A 198 21.52 -40.56 -5.28
C LEU A 198 21.12 -41.83 -6.04
N GLY A 199 20.15 -41.71 -6.96
CA GLY A 199 19.58 -42.80 -7.72
C GLY A 199 18.51 -43.58 -6.94
N SER A 200 17.88 -44.55 -7.61
CA SER A 200 16.82 -45.37 -7.02
C SER A 200 17.31 -46.20 -5.83
N GLN A 201 16.50 -46.26 -4.78
CA GLN A 201 16.71 -47.11 -3.61
C GLN A 201 15.79 -48.33 -3.66
N SER A 202 16.01 -49.31 -2.78
CA SER A 202 15.25 -50.58 -2.74
C SER A 202 13.80 -50.44 -2.27
N LYS A 203 13.46 -49.32 -1.61
CA LYS A 203 12.14 -48.95 -1.11
C LYS A 203 11.97 -47.44 -1.22
N ASN A 204 10.74 -46.97 -1.46
CA ASN A 204 10.44 -45.54 -1.40
C ASN A 204 10.49 -45.04 0.05
N TYR A 205 10.99 -43.82 0.25
CA TYR A 205 11.26 -43.25 1.57
C TYR A 205 11.00 -41.74 1.56
N ALA A 206 10.71 -41.18 2.73
CA ALA A 206 10.65 -39.74 2.97
C ALA A 206 11.04 -39.44 4.43
N TYR A 207 11.39 -38.18 4.70
CA TYR A 207 11.99 -37.78 5.96
C TYR A 207 10.96 -37.40 7.02
N SER A 208 11.11 -37.95 8.22
CA SER A 208 10.41 -37.52 9.44
C SER A 208 11.20 -36.43 10.15
N TYR A 209 10.48 -35.44 10.66
CA TYR A 209 11.03 -34.23 11.28
C TYR A 209 10.94 -34.22 12.83
N SER A 210 10.14 -35.11 13.43
CA SER A 210 9.87 -35.20 14.87
C SER A 210 9.91 -36.65 15.35
N GLU A 211 10.33 -36.90 16.59
CA GLU A 211 10.45 -38.26 17.14
C GLU A 211 9.10 -38.91 17.47
N GLY A 212 9.01 -40.24 17.30
CA GLY A 212 7.80 -41.04 17.58
C GLY A 212 6.91 -41.33 16.38
N ASP A 213 6.21 -42.46 16.41
CA ASP A 213 5.41 -43.00 15.29
C ASP A 213 4.02 -42.31 15.10
N PRO A 214 3.50 -42.26 13.86
CA PRO A 214 2.16 -41.73 13.59
C PRO A 214 1.04 -42.70 14.03
N SER A 215 0.07 -42.16 14.78
CA SER A 215 -1.07 -42.89 15.35
C SER A 215 -2.32 -42.80 14.47
N PRO A 216 -3.40 -43.57 14.74
CA PRO A 216 -4.68 -43.42 14.02
C PRO A 216 -5.36 -42.04 14.21
N GLY A 217 -5.02 -41.31 15.27
CA GLY A 217 -5.50 -39.95 15.53
C GLY A 217 -4.42 -38.87 15.37
N PHE A 218 -3.23 -39.22 14.88
CA PHE A 218 -2.11 -38.29 14.74
C PHE A 218 -1.29 -38.59 13.48
N THR A 219 -1.52 -37.79 12.45
CA THR A 219 -0.81 -37.85 11.17
C THR A 219 0.41 -36.95 11.21
N LYS A 220 1.60 -37.57 11.22
CA LYS A 220 2.86 -36.88 10.91
C LYS A 220 3.10 -36.87 9.41
N CYS A 221 3.48 -35.72 8.86
CA CYS A 221 3.87 -35.61 7.46
C CYS A 221 5.35 -35.99 7.26
N LEU A 222 5.63 -36.77 6.21
CA LEU A 222 6.97 -37.11 5.75
C LEU A 222 7.30 -36.30 4.51
N GLY A 223 8.51 -35.72 4.45
CA GLY A 223 8.90 -34.85 3.34
C GLY A 223 10.26 -35.11 2.71
N THR A 224 10.64 -34.22 1.79
CA THR A 224 11.84 -34.37 0.93
C THR A 224 12.80 -33.18 1.05
N ILE A 225 12.45 -32.18 1.87
CA ILE A 225 13.17 -30.92 2.05
C ILE A 225 13.52 -30.75 3.53
N TRP A 226 14.67 -30.14 3.81
CA TRP A 226 14.97 -29.57 5.12
C TRP A 226 15.72 -28.24 4.96
N THR A 227 15.44 -27.30 5.87
CA THR A 227 16.04 -25.97 5.93
C THR A 227 16.77 -25.87 7.26
N GLY A 228 18.06 -25.50 7.26
CA GLY A 228 18.86 -25.51 8.48
C GLY A 228 18.68 -24.29 9.40
N LYS A 229 19.22 -24.37 10.61
CA LYS A 229 19.44 -23.21 11.51
C LYS A 229 20.38 -22.15 10.91
N GLU A 230 21.31 -22.58 10.07
CA GLU A 230 22.29 -21.78 9.31
C GLU A 230 21.90 -21.74 7.82
N ARG A 231 22.58 -20.92 7.02
CA ARG A 231 22.21 -20.54 5.63
C ARG A 231 22.38 -21.64 4.57
N TYR A 232 21.89 -22.84 4.86
CA TYR A 232 21.78 -23.95 3.91
C TYR A 232 20.42 -24.65 4.00
N LEU A 233 20.09 -25.34 2.91
CA LEU A 233 18.98 -26.29 2.83
C LEU A 233 19.36 -27.45 1.92
N TRP A 234 18.64 -28.57 2.05
CA TRP A 234 18.74 -29.68 1.11
C TRP A 234 17.38 -30.14 0.62
N ILE A 235 17.36 -30.63 -0.62
CA ILE A 235 16.19 -31.21 -1.30
C ILE A 235 16.62 -32.56 -1.85
N ASP A 236 16.02 -33.64 -1.37
CA ASP A 236 16.23 -34.99 -1.89
C ASP A 236 15.20 -35.32 -2.98
N LEU A 237 15.67 -35.30 -4.22
CA LEU A 237 14.90 -35.60 -5.43
C LEU A 237 14.69 -37.12 -5.63
N SER A 238 15.41 -37.97 -4.88
CA SER A 238 15.22 -39.42 -4.83
C SER A 238 14.20 -39.85 -3.76
N ALA A 239 13.93 -39.01 -2.76
CA ALA A 239 12.89 -39.24 -1.76
C ALA A 239 11.47 -38.95 -2.31
N GLY A 240 10.46 -39.69 -1.84
CA GLY A 240 9.05 -39.58 -2.24
C GLY A 240 8.52 -40.76 -3.09
N PRO A 241 7.47 -40.55 -3.91
CA PRO A 241 6.72 -39.30 -4.06
C PRO A 241 5.94 -38.97 -2.79
N VAL A 242 5.96 -37.69 -2.41
CA VAL A 242 5.15 -37.11 -1.33
C VAL A 242 3.97 -36.31 -1.92
N ASP A 243 3.03 -35.94 -1.07
CA ASP A 243 1.85 -35.16 -1.42
C ASP A 243 1.37 -34.36 -0.19
N TYR A 244 0.92 -33.12 -0.41
CA TYR A 244 0.39 -32.21 0.62
C TYR A 244 -0.72 -31.34 0.04
N GLY A 245 -1.64 -30.87 0.87
CA GLY A 245 -2.53 -29.76 0.55
C GLY A 245 -3.95 -29.94 1.08
N PRO A 246 -4.88 -29.06 0.68
CA PRO A 246 -6.32 -29.26 0.87
C PRO A 246 -6.78 -30.65 0.41
N ALA A 247 -7.50 -31.36 1.27
CA ALA A 247 -7.96 -32.73 1.04
C ALA A 247 -9.21 -32.84 0.16
N ILE A 248 -9.94 -31.72 -0.03
CA ILE A 248 -11.20 -31.66 -0.78
C ILE A 248 -11.08 -30.66 -1.94
N SER A 249 -10.73 -29.41 -1.64
CA SER A 249 -10.62 -28.33 -2.63
C SER A 249 -9.82 -27.16 -2.08
N GLY A 250 -8.91 -26.59 -2.89
CA GLY A 250 -8.16 -25.37 -2.57
C GLY A 250 -6.85 -25.30 -3.35
N ASP A 251 -6.19 -24.15 -3.28
CA ASP A 251 -4.94 -23.89 -4.00
C ASP A 251 -3.70 -24.43 -3.27
N GLY A 252 -2.55 -24.41 -3.95
CA GLY A 252 -1.24 -24.75 -3.38
C GLY A 252 -1.00 -26.24 -3.09
N VAL A 253 -1.90 -27.13 -3.54
CA VAL A 253 -1.73 -28.59 -3.44
C VAL A 253 -0.43 -29.02 -4.12
N LEU A 254 0.38 -29.81 -3.42
CA LEU A 254 1.45 -30.64 -3.98
C LEU A 254 0.87 -32.01 -4.36
N PRO A 255 0.52 -32.27 -5.64
CA PRO A 255 -0.03 -33.55 -6.05
C PRO A 255 1.04 -34.64 -6.09
N ARG A 256 0.63 -35.87 -5.82
CA ARG A 256 1.51 -37.04 -5.85
C ARG A 256 1.99 -37.36 -7.28
N GLY A 257 3.17 -36.88 -7.66
CA GLY A 257 3.86 -37.27 -8.90
C GLY A 257 3.98 -36.17 -9.96
N GLU A 258 3.45 -36.43 -11.17
CA GLU A 258 3.91 -35.84 -12.45
C GLU A 258 3.93 -34.31 -12.58
N PHE A 259 3.09 -33.59 -11.83
CA PHE A 259 2.73 -32.20 -12.15
C PHE A 259 3.55 -31.11 -11.47
N HIS A 260 4.12 -31.34 -10.27
CA HIS A 260 4.88 -30.33 -9.54
C HIS A 260 6.39 -30.57 -9.64
N PRO A 261 7.24 -29.52 -9.78
CA PRO A 261 8.70 -29.68 -9.92
C PRO A 261 9.38 -30.56 -8.86
N LEU A 262 8.94 -30.50 -7.60
CA LEU A 262 9.49 -31.32 -6.51
C LEU A 262 9.20 -32.83 -6.69
N THR A 263 8.06 -33.19 -7.27
CA THR A 263 7.58 -34.57 -7.38
C THR A 263 7.72 -35.15 -8.80
N ALA A 264 8.05 -34.31 -9.78
CA ALA A 264 8.22 -34.66 -11.20
C ALA A 264 9.15 -35.85 -11.45
N MET A 265 10.17 -36.04 -10.60
CA MET A 265 11.11 -37.17 -10.63
C MET A 265 10.47 -38.55 -10.45
N HIS A 266 9.29 -38.60 -9.82
CA HIS A 266 8.53 -39.83 -9.55
C HIS A 266 7.40 -40.09 -10.56
N GLY A 267 7.33 -39.29 -11.61
CA GLY A 267 6.34 -39.41 -12.69
C GLY A 267 6.81 -40.24 -13.88
N ARG A 268 6.09 -40.13 -15.00
CA ARG A 268 6.57 -40.57 -16.32
C ARG A 268 8.01 -40.10 -16.62
N PRO A 269 8.83 -40.89 -17.34
CA PRO A 269 10.16 -40.49 -17.78
C PRO A 269 10.15 -39.18 -18.57
N LYS A 270 10.56 -38.08 -17.92
CA LYS A 270 10.83 -36.80 -18.59
C LYS A 270 12.20 -36.85 -19.28
N SER A 271 12.40 -36.05 -20.33
CA SER A 271 13.73 -35.85 -20.89
C SER A 271 14.62 -35.12 -19.88
N HIS A 272 15.93 -35.35 -19.90
CA HIS A 272 16.86 -34.69 -18.96
C HIS A 272 16.73 -33.15 -19.00
N LYS A 273 16.56 -32.59 -20.20
CA LYS A 273 16.32 -31.15 -20.40
C LYS A 273 15.03 -30.66 -19.75
N ALA A 274 13.95 -31.45 -19.75
CA ALA A 274 12.70 -31.10 -19.08
C ALA A 274 12.83 -31.20 -17.54
N LEU A 275 13.53 -32.22 -17.03
CA LEU A 275 13.85 -32.31 -15.60
C LEU A 275 14.65 -31.10 -15.10
N LEU A 276 15.68 -30.66 -15.84
CA LEU A 276 16.43 -29.46 -15.46
C LEU A 276 15.59 -28.18 -15.55
N ALA A 277 14.57 -28.12 -16.42
CA ALA A 277 13.63 -27.00 -16.44
C ALA A 277 12.70 -27.01 -15.20
N ASP A 278 12.21 -28.18 -14.79
CA ASP A 278 11.48 -28.34 -13.51
C ASP A 278 12.37 -27.88 -12.34
N LEU A 279 13.62 -28.35 -12.26
CA LEU A 279 14.56 -27.96 -11.20
C LEU A 279 14.90 -26.46 -11.22
N ALA A 280 14.99 -25.83 -12.39
CA ALA A 280 15.12 -24.38 -12.48
C ALA A 280 13.89 -23.64 -11.91
N SER A 281 12.68 -24.15 -12.12
CA SER A 281 11.46 -23.62 -11.50
C SER A 281 11.49 -23.79 -9.97
N LEU A 282 11.93 -24.94 -9.46
CA LEU A 282 12.08 -25.20 -8.02
C LEU A 282 13.13 -24.30 -7.37
N ILE A 283 14.28 -24.08 -8.01
CA ILE A 283 15.33 -23.15 -7.57
C ILE A 283 14.80 -21.71 -7.53
N TRP A 284 14.03 -21.29 -8.54
CA TRP A 284 13.42 -19.95 -8.56
C TRP A 284 12.40 -19.77 -7.43
N ASN A 285 11.57 -20.78 -7.18
CA ASN A 285 10.62 -20.78 -6.06
C ASN A 285 11.36 -20.72 -4.70
N ALA A 286 12.43 -21.50 -4.52
CA ALA A 286 13.30 -21.45 -3.35
C ALA A 286 13.92 -20.05 -3.14
N TYR A 287 14.37 -19.38 -4.20
CA TYR A 287 14.83 -17.99 -4.12
C TYR A 287 13.73 -17.06 -3.60
N GLN A 288 12.52 -17.14 -4.18
CA GLN A 288 11.38 -16.29 -3.84
C GLN A 288 10.91 -16.48 -2.39
N VAL A 289 10.76 -17.72 -1.93
CA VAL A 289 10.20 -18.01 -0.60
C VAL A 289 11.24 -17.90 0.52
N LEU A 290 12.53 -18.09 0.24
CA LEU A 290 13.54 -18.25 1.29
C LEU A 290 14.49 -17.05 1.40
N LEU A 291 14.86 -16.41 0.27
CA LEU A 291 15.78 -15.26 0.26
C LEU A 291 15.03 -13.93 0.16
N VAL A 292 13.93 -13.88 -0.62
CA VAL A 292 13.11 -12.67 -0.80
C VAL A 292 11.61 -12.79 -0.42
N PRO A 293 11.19 -13.57 0.60
CA PRO A 293 9.78 -13.69 0.96
C PRO A 293 9.14 -12.34 1.24
N SER A 294 7.90 -12.18 0.76
CA SER A 294 7.10 -10.98 0.94
C SER A 294 6.92 -10.65 2.43
N LEU A 295 6.95 -9.36 2.78
CA LEU A 295 6.66 -8.92 4.15
C LEU A 295 5.18 -9.18 4.46
N ARG A 296 4.87 -9.73 5.63
CA ARG A 296 3.50 -9.80 6.15
C ARG A 296 2.94 -8.40 6.40
N ILE A 297 3.73 -7.55 7.06
CA ILE A 297 3.49 -6.14 7.41
C ILE A 297 4.80 -5.34 7.28
N PRO A 298 4.76 -4.01 7.10
CA PRO A 298 5.92 -3.14 7.32
C PRO A 298 6.32 -3.12 8.80
N VAL A 299 7.61 -3.05 9.08
CA VAL A 299 8.20 -3.22 10.42
C VAL A 299 9.31 -2.20 10.65
N HIS A 300 9.12 -1.28 11.59
CA HIS A 300 10.14 -0.29 11.94
C HIS A 300 11.13 -0.84 12.97
N PHE A 301 12.33 -0.27 13.01
CA PHE A 301 13.34 -0.59 14.00
C PHE A 301 12.98 0.07 15.35
N GLU A 302 12.89 -0.74 16.41
CA GLU A 302 12.73 -0.27 17.79
C GLU A 302 13.75 -0.96 18.70
N ASN A 303 14.30 -0.26 19.69
CA ASN A 303 15.33 -0.83 20.59
C ASN A 303 14.77 -1.86 21.58
N SER A 304 13.53 -1.68 22.02
CA SER A 304 12.85 -2.48 23.04
C SER A 304 11.68 -3.23 22.40
N LEU A 305 11.76 -4.55 22.36
CA LEU A 305 10.69 -5.43 21.87
C LEU A 305 10.13 -6.21 23.07
N ILE A 306 8.82 -6.14 23.27
CA ILE A 306 8.15 -6.81 24.40
C ILE A 306 6.97 -7.62 23.89
N VAL A 307 6.88 -8.88 24.31
CA VAL A 307 5.74 -9.76 24.03
C VAL A 307 5.00 -10.02 25.33
N GLU A 308 3.72 -9.63 25.38
CA GLU A 308 2.88 -9.76 26.57
C GLU A 308 1.81 -10.84 26.36
N PHE A 309 2.05 -12.02 26.93
CA PHE A 309 1.08 -13.10 26.95
C PHE A 309 -0.05 -12.77 27.92
N ILE A 310 -1.29 -12.72 27.43
CA ILE A 310 -2.49 -12.43 28.21
C ILE A 310 -3.35 -13.69 28.18
N HIS A 311 -3.20 -14.55 29.19
CA HIS A 311 -3.94 -15.81 29.33
C HIS A 311 -5.31 -15.56 29.93
N ILE A 312 -6.36 -15.64 29.10
CA ILE A 312 -7.75 -15.54 29.53
C ILE A 312 -8.27 -16.94 29.82
N TYR A 313 -8.47 -17.28 31.09
CA TYR A 313 -8.77 -18.64 31.55
C TYR A 313 -10.12 -18.72 32.28
N GLY A 314 -10.87 -19.82 32.07
CA GLY A 314 -12.13 -20.08 32.79
C GLY A 314 -11.94 -20.68 34.20
N SER A 315 -12.99 -20.63 35.02
CA SER A 315 -12.97 -21.12 36.41
C SER A 315 -13.04 -22.66 36.56
N GLY A 316 -13.18 -23.43 35.47
CA GLY A 316 -13.54 -24.85 35.47
C GLY A 316 -12.38 -25.84 35.56
N SER A 317 -11.91 -26.11 36.78
CA SER A 317 -10.77 -26.99 37.13
C SER A 317 -9.37 -26.37 36.92
N GLY A 318 -8.33 -26.99 37.49
CA GLY A 318 -6.99 -26.42 37.54
C GLY A 318 -6.37 -26.26 36.16
N LYS A 319 -5.67 -25.13 35.94
CA LYS A 319 -5.06 -24.71 34.66
C LYS A 319 -4.38 -25.87 33.92
N ASP A 320 -5.09 -26.42 32.95
CA ASP A 320 -4.55 -27.46 32.05
C ASP A 320 -3.63 -26.79 31.02
N LEU A 321 -2.39 -26.52 31.42
CA LEU A 321 -1.36 -25.95 30.55
C LEU A 321 -0.75 -26.98 29.57
N SER A 322 -1.36 -28.17 29.39
CA SER A 322 -0.94 -29.06 28.31
C SER A 322 -1.18 -28.37 26.97
N GLY A 323 -0.13 -28.28 26.13
CA GLY A 323 -0.19 -27.50 24.89
C GLY A 323 -0.18 -25.98 25.06
N LEU A 324 0.28 -25.46 26.22
CA LEU A 324 0.53 -24.04 26.42
C LEU A 324 1.70 -23.78 27.38
N ASP A 325 2.91 -24.28 27.05
CA ASP A 325 4.13 -23.88 27.79
C ASP A 325 4.71 -22.56 27.26
N TRP A 326 4.40 -21.46 27.97
CA TRP A 326 4.96 -20.13 27.73
C TRP A 326 6.49 -20.10 27.67
N LYS A 327 7.17 -20.96 28.43
CA LYS A 327 8.64 -21.02 28.48
C LYS A 327 9.24 -21.70 27.26
N GLU A 328 8.53 -22.64 26.64
CA GLU A 328 8.97 -23.21 25.35
C GLU A 328 8.87 -22.17 24.24
N ILE A 329 7.78 -21.38 24.23
CA ILE A 329 7.59 -20.27 23.28
C ILE A 329 8.66 -19.19 23.51
N GLU A 330 8.84 -18.71 24.74
CA GLU A 330 9.89 -17.75 25.12
C GLU A 330 11.28 -18.26 24.71
N LYS A 331 11.64 -19.49 25.10
CA LYS A 331 12.93 -20.10 24.76
C LYS A 331 13.16 -20.16 23.25
N THR A 332 12.14 -20.50 22.46
CA THR A 332 12.24 -20.58 20.99
C THR A 332 12.72 -19.26 20.36
N PHE A 333 12.37 -18.12 20.96
CA PHE A 333 12.88 -16.81 20.56
C PHE A 333 14.17 -16.41 21.27
N MET A 334 14.30 -16.69 22.56
CA MET A 334 15.44 -16.26 23.38
C MET A 334 16.73 -17.03 23.05
N ASP A 335 16.68 -18.32 22.72
CA ASP A 335 17.84 -19.07 22.23
C ASP A 335 18.40 -18.39 20.95
N GLU A 336 17.53 -18.10 19.98
CA GLU A 336 17.90 -17.45 18.72
C GLU A 336 18.25 -15.96 18.87
N ALA A 337 17.78 -15.28 19.92
CA ALA A 337 18.22 -13.93 20.28
C ALA A 337 19.65 -13.96 20.84
N ASN A 338 19.92 -14.88 21.79
CA ASN A 338 21.23 -15.04 22.41
C ASN A 338 22.32 -15.55 21.44
N GLU A 339 21.94 -16.40 20.47
CA GLU A 339 22.83 -16.84 19.38
C GLU A 339 23.13 -15.74 18.34
N GLY A 340 22.56 -14.53 18.48
CA GLY A 340 22.69 -13.46 17.46
C GLY A 340 21.95 -13.80 16.15
N GLY A 341 20.96 -14.69 16.21
CA GLY A 341 20.17 -15.20 15.10
C GLY A 341 18.94 -14.33 14.75
N LEU A 342 18.24 -13.79 15.75
CA LEU A 342 16.94 -13.13 15.56
C LEU A 342 16.99 -11.58 15.63
N LEU A 343 17.71 -11.03 16.59
CA LEU A 343 17.69 -9.59 16.91
C LEU A 343 18.68 -8.78 16.06
N LEU A 344 18.36 -7.52 15.81
CA LEU A 344 19.14 -6.61 14.97
C LEU A 344 19.83 -5.52 15.81
N GLY A 345 21.13 -5.32 15.62
CA GLY A 345 21.93 -4.35 16.38
C GLY A 345 21.93 -4.63 17.89
N ASN A 346 21.49 -3.66 18.68
CA ASN A 346 21.44 -3.73 20.15
C ASN A 346 20.03 -4.01 20.70
N GLN A 347 19.12 -4.56 19.89
CA GLN A 347 17.75 -4.84 20.30
C GLN A 347 17.69 -5.72 21.55
N ASN A 348 16.76 -5.39 22.44
CA ASN A 348 16.36 -6.22 23.57
C ASN A 348 15.01 -6.88 23.28
N LEU A 349 14.83 -8.12 23.73
CA LEU A 349 13.57 -8.86 23.68
C LEU A 349 13.21 -9.34 25.09
N ALA A 350 11.99 -9.03 25.53
CA ALA A 350 11.47 -9.49 26.81
C ALA A 350 10.08 -10.12 26.65
N PHE A 351 9.81 -11.14 27.45
CA PHE A 351 8.49 -11.79 27.55
C PHE A 351 7.87 -11.48 28.90
N ARG A 352 6.54 -11.31 28.92
CA ARG A 352 5.74 -11.07 30.13
C ARG A 352 4.50 -11.94 30.09
N ASN A 353 4.03 -12.36 31.27
CA ASN A 353 2.88 -13.24 31.42
C ASN A 353 1.86 -12.59 32.36
N TYR A 354 0.64 -12.44 31.87
CA TYR A 354 -0.51 -11.87 32.56
C TYR A 354 -1.67 -12.85 32.50
N GLU A 355 -2.50 -12.86 33.55
CA GLU A 355 -3.60 -13.82 33.69
C GLU A 355 -4.91 -13.09 33.96
N VAL A 356 -5.94 -13.41 33.18
CA VAL A 356 -7.28 -12.81 33.28
C VAL A 356 -8.30 -13.93 33.51
N ASN A 357 -9.06 -13.84 34.60
CA ASN A 357 -10.17 -14.76 34.83
C ASN A 357 -11.35 -14.38 33.90
N TYR A 358 -11.72 -15.27 32.99
CA TYR A 358 -12.75 -15.05 31.97
C TYR A 358 -14.11 -14.72 32.59
N ASP A 359 -14.49 -15.41 33.66
CA ASP A 359 -15.78 -15.26 34.34
C ASP A 359 -15.90 -13.95 35.14
N GLN A 360 -14.76 -13.29 35.42
CA GLN A 360 -14.69 -11.95 36.02
C GLN A 360 -14.47 -10.83 34.97
N CYS A 361 -14.05 -11.19 33.76
CA CYS A 361 -13.75 -10.26 32.68
C CYS A 361 -14.96 -10.03 31.76
N SER A 362 -15.86 -9.14 32.16
CA SER A 362 -17.08 -8.81 31.39
C SER A 362 -16.80 -8.43 29.91
N ILE A 363 -15.69 -7.73 29.63
CA ILE A 363 -15.27 -7.41 28.26
C ILE A 363 -14.78 -8.64 27.49
N CYS A 364 -14.15 -9.62 28.14
CA CYS A 364 -13.76 -10.90 27.52
C CYS A 364 -15.00 -11.69 27.11
N SER A 365 -16.00 -11.80 27.99
CA SER A 365 -17.24 -12.51 27.71
C SER A 365 -18.03 -11.84 26.58
N PHE A 366 -18.08 -10.49 26.57
CA PHE A 366 -18.66 -9.73 25.47
C PHE A 366 -17.91 -9.93 24.15
N ALA A 367 -16.58 -9.85 24.15
CA ALA A 367 -15.75 -9.98 22.95
C ALA A 367 -15.92 -11.36 22.29
N ILE A 368 -15.92 -12.44 23.07
CA ILE A 368 -16.25 -13.79 22.59
C ILE A 368 -17.68 -13.87 22.09
N SER A 369 -18.68 -13.52 22.93
CA SER A 369 -20.10 -13.64 22.55
C SER A 369 -20.48 -12.81 21.32
N ARG A 370 -19.79 -11.68 21.06
CA ARG A 370 -20.08 -10.79 19.93
C ARG A 370 -19.35 -11.20 18.64
N SER A 371 -18.40 -12.14 18.72
CA SER A 371 -17.56 -12.61 17.61
C SER A 371 -17.82 -14.08 17.22
N ILE A 372 -18.64 -14.82 17.97
CA ILE A 372 -19.14 -16.14 17.52
C ILE A 372 -20.04 -15.96 16.29
N ASN A 373 -19.75 -16.72 15.25
CA ASN A 373 -20.53 -16.86 14.02
C ASN A 373 -20.70 -18.35 13.68
N SER A 374 -21.74 -18.68 12.90
CA SER A 374 -22.00 -20.05 12.44
C SER A 374 -21.67 -20.25 10.96
N TYR A 375 -21.29 -21.46 10.56
CA TYR A 375 -21.15 -21.86 9.15
C TYR A 375 -21.72 -23.26 8.89
N THR A 376 -22.21 -23.50 7.69
CA THR A 376 -22.60 -24.84 7.21
C THR A 376 -21.44 -25.51 6.49
N SER A 377 -21.08 -26.71 6.94
CA SER A 377 -20.16 -27.62 6.26
C SER A 377 -20.94 -28.73 5.53
N ARG A 378 -20.42 -29.22 4.40
CA ARG A 378 -21.00 -30.32 3.63
C ARG A 378 -20.14 -31.57 3.80
N PHE A 379 -20.61 -32.54 4.57
CA PHE A 379 -19.96 -33.84 4.68
C PHE A 379 -20.57 -34.82 3.68
N LEU A 380 -19.72 -35.46 2.87
CA LEU A 380 -20.09 -36.56 2.00
C LEU A 380 -19.88 -37.88 2.76
N PHE A 381 -20.95 -38.38 3.37
CA PHE A 381 -21.09 -39.80 3.70
C PHE A 381 -21.78 -40.48 2.51
N ASP A 382 -22.68 -41.45 2.73
CA ASP A 382 -23.52 -42.00 1.64
C ASP A 382 -24.49 -40.97 1.04
N ASN A 383 -24.75 -39.86 1.75
CA ASN A 383 -25.49 -38.69 1.28
C ASN A 383 -24.83 -37.40 1.81
N TYR A 384 -25.06 -36.28 1.10
CA TYR A 384 -24.63 -34.96 1.56
C TYR A 384 -25.36 -34.55 2.84
N THR A 385 -24.61 -34.51 3.95
CA THR A 385 -25.10 -34.04 5.25
C THR A 385 -24.60 -32.63 5.51
N LEU A 386 -25.51 -31.73 5.88
CA LEU A 386 -25.17 -30.37 6.31
C LEU A 386 -24.95 -30.37 7.83
N ILE A 387 -23.76 -29.96 8.27
CA ILE A 387 -23.45 -29.77 9.69
C ILE A 387 -23.23 -28.28 9.93
N VAL A 388 -24.00 -27.70 10.85
CA VAL A 388 -23.79 -26.32 11.33
C VAL A 388 -22.76 -26.36 12.45
N SER A 389 -21.70 -25.57 12.30
CA SER A 389 -20.60 -25.44 13.26
C SER A 389 -20.38 -23.98 13.61
N GLU A 390 -19.90 -23.70 14.82
CA GLU A 390 -19.57 -22.37 15.30
C GLU A 390 -18.08 -22.05 15.09
N TYR A 391 -17.73 -20.78 14.95
CA TYR A 391 -16.36 -20.28 14.88
C TYR A 391 -16.26 -18.85 15.43
N LEU A 392 -15.06 -18.40 15.76
CA LEU A 392 -14.78 -17.01 16.13
C LEU A 392 -14.30 -16.23 14.91
N ASP A 393 -14.98 -15.14 14.58
CA ASP A 393 -14.52 -14.17 13.58
C ASP A 393 -13.32 -13.39 14.15
N SER A 394 -12.13 -13.63 13.59
CA SER A 394 -10.90 -13.07 14.14
C SER A 394 -10.84 -11.54 14.01
N LYS A 395 -11.44 -11.00 12.94
CA LYS A 395 -11.46 -9.55 12.67
C LYS A 395 -12.43 -8.84 13.58
N ARG A 396 -13.58 -9.45 13.87
CA ARG A 396 -14.55 -8.91 14.82
C ARG A 396 -14.01 -8.93 16.25
N LEU A 397 -13.29 -10.00 16.61
CA LEU A 397 -12.62 -10.10 17.90
C LEU A 397 -11.48 -9.07 18.01
N HIS A 398 -10.61 -8.97 17.00
CA HIS A 398 -9.58 -7.94 16.88
C HIS A 398 -10.12 -6.53 17.08
N GLN A 399 -11.17 -6.16 16.35
CA GLN A 399 -11.81 -4.85 16.50
C GLN A 399 -12.21 -4.57 17.95
N ILE A 400 -12.88 -5.52 18.63
CA ILE A 400 -13.35 -5.31 20.00
C ILE A 400 -12.18 -5.18 20.98
N LEU A 401 -11.08 -5.92 20.76
CA LEU A 401 -9.87 -5.81 21.57
C LEU A 401 -9.17 -4.46 21.38
N SER A 402 -9.02 -3.99 20.13
CA SER A 402 -8.43 -2.68 19.83
C SER A 402 -9.30 -1.51 20.33
N ASP A 403 -10.61 -1.56 20.11
CA ASP A 403 -11.58 -0.55 20.58
C ASP A 403 -11.66 -0.48 22.12
N SER A 404 -11.24 -1.54 22.83
CA SER A 404 -11.32 -1.69 24.30
C SER A 404 -9.96 -1.80 25.00
N ALA A 405 -8.86 -1.44 24.34
CA ALA A 405 -7.50 -1.76 24.79
C ALA A 405 -7.18 -1.25 26.22
N GLU A 406 -7.65 -0.06 26.59
CA GLU A 406 -7.51 0.50 27.96
C GLU A 406 -8.14 -0.40 29.03
N GLU A 407 -9.33 -0.94 28.76
CA GLU A 407 -10.05 -1.82 29.68
C GLU A 407 -9.35 -3.16 29.82
N PHE A 408 -8.83 -3.72 28.72
CA PHE A 408 -8.01 -4.93 28.77
C PHE A 408 -6.71 -4.72 29.55
N ARG A 409 -6.00 -3.61 29.37
CA ARG A 409 -4.82 -3.27 30.18
C ARG A 409 -5.15 -3.19 31.66
N ARG A 410 -6.26 -2.53 32.01
CA ARG A 410 -6.77 -2.41 33.39
C ARG A 410 -7.12 -3.76 34.01
N VAL A 411 -7.79 -4.65 33.27
CA VAL A 411 -8.22 -5.97 33.76
C VAL A 411 -7.06 -6.97 33.85
N ALA A 412 -6.10 -6.91 32.93
CA ALA A 412 -4.89 -7.75 32.95
C ALA A 412 -3.79 -7.25 33.90
N GLY A 413 -3.86 -5.99 34.34
CA GLY A 413 -2.85 -5.37 35.21
C GLY A 413 -1.53 -5.08 34.49
N THR A 414 -1.56 -4.86 33.17
CA THR A 414 -0.35 -4.51 32.39
C THR A 414 0.05 -3.05 32.64
N PRO A 415 1.34 -2.73 32.75
CA PRO A 415 1.82 -1.36 32.88
C PRO A 415 1.65 -0.59 31.56
N GLU A 416 1.69 0.75 31.64
CA GLU A 416 1.91 1.57 30.44
C GLU A 416 3.42 1.60 30.11
N GLU A 417 3.75 1.45 28.83
CA GLU A 417 5.11 1.33 28.31
C GLU A 417 5.39 2.47 27.32
N ASP A 418 6.00 3.55 27.79
CA ASP A 418 6.52 4.59 26.91
C ASP A 418 7.77 4.10 26.16
N PHE A 419 7.82 4.32 24.83
CA PHE A 419 8.98 4.06 23.96
C PHE A 419 9.42 2.58 23.80
N SER A 420 8.57 1.61 24.14
CA SER A 420 8.76 0.19 23.78
C SER A 420 7.79 -0.26 22.69
N ARG A 421 8.20 -1.23 21.86
CA ARG A 421 7.25 -1.95 20.98
C ARG A 421 6.67 -3.15 21.72
N VAL A 422 5.49 -2.94 22.29
CA VAL A 422 4.70 -3.99 22.94
C VAL A 422 3.86 -4.73 21.90
N LEU A 423 3.84 -6.06 21.96
CA LEU A 423 2.94 -6.95 21.23
C LEU A 423 2.10 -7.77 22.22
N PRO A 424 0.83 -7.43 22.46
CA PRO A 424 -0.08 -8.27 23.23
C PRO A 424 -0.44 -9.54 22.46
N VAL A 425 -0.45 -10.67 23.18
CA VAL A 425 -0.76 -12.01 22.69
C VAL A 425 -1.90 -12.56 23.55
N TYR A 426 -3.14 -12.32 23.10
CA TYR A 426 -4.35 -12.74 23.79
C TYR A 426 -4.61 -14.22 23.53
N VAL A 427 -4.69 -15.03 24.59
CA VAL A 427 -4.97 -16.47 24.50
C VAL A 427 -6.24 -16.80 25.28
N PHE A 428 -7.33 -17.04 24.55
CA PHE A 428 -8.62 -17.44 25.09
C PHE A 428 -8.67 -18.96 25.32
N ASP A 429 -8.47 -19.38 26.57
CA ASP A 429 -8.55 -20.77 27.02
C ASP A 429 -9.95 -21.04 27.56
N LEU A 430 -10.89 -21.28 26.63
CA LEU A 430 -12.32 -21.30 26.92
C LEU A 430 -12.76 -22.64 27.49
N ASP A 431 -13.55 -22.59 28.56
CA ASP A 431 -14.12 -23.74 29.27
C ASP A 431 -15.21 -24.50 28.47
N TYR A 432 -15.31 -24.24 27.16
CA TYR A 432 -16.37 -24.74 26.28
C TYR A 432 -16.11 -26.17 25.80
N ASN A 433 -17.17 -26.97 25.72
CA ASN A 433 -17.14 -28.34 25.19
C ASN A 433 -17.34 -28.39 23.66
N THR A 434 -17.88 -27.31 23.06
CA THR A 434 -17.92 -27.13 21.61
C THR A 434 -16.55 -26.62 21.12
N LEU A 435 -16.14 -27.09 19.94
CA LEU A 435 -14.93 -26.58 19.30
C LEU A 435 -15.20 -25.18 18.74
N LEU A 436 -14.38 -24.21 19.16
CA LEU A 436 -14.28 -22.90 18.53
C LEU A 436 -12.86 -22.70 17.99
N MET A 437 -12.78 -22.26 16.73
CA MET A 437 -11.55 -21.94 16.00
C MET A 437 -11.66 -20.53 15.41
N LEU A 438 -10.54 -19.83 15.26
CA LEU A 438 -10.49 -18.52 14.60
C LEU A 438 -10.64 -18.69 13.08
N ASP A 439 -11.62 -18.02 12.50
CA ASP A 439 -11.99 -18.11 11.08
C ASP A 439 -12.13 -19.57 10.60
N ARG A 440 -12.72 -20.42 11.45
CA ARG A 440 -12.97 -21.87 11.26
C ARG A 440 -11.73 -22.77 11.27
N TYR A 441 -10.56 -22.26 10.88
CA TYR A 441 -9.37 -23.08 10.59
C TYR A 441 -8.17 -22.83 11.51
N HIS A 442 -8.09 -21.66 12.15
CA HIS A 442 -6.88 -21.23 12.84
C HIS A 442 -7.00 -21.38 14.36
N GLN A 443 -5.93 -21.86 14.99
CA GLN A 443 -5.78 -21.78 16.45
C GLN A 443 -5.29 -20.39 16.90
N SER A 444 -4.56 -19.68 16.03
CA SER A 444 -4.06 -18.34 16.26
C SER A 444 -4.02 -17.52 14.97
N VAL A 445 -4.24 -16.20 15.08
CA VAL A 445 -4.24 -15.24 13.97
C VAL A 445 -3.36 -14.04 14.33
N ALA A 446 -2.56 -13.58 13.36
CA ALA A 446 -1.61 -12.48 13.49
C ALA A 446 -2.13 -11.20 12.81
N PHE A 447 -2.35 -10.17 13.61
CA PHE A 447 -2.66 -8.80 13.19
C PHE A 447 -1.39 -7.93 13.22
N ARG A 448 -1.49 -6.64 12.88
CA ARG A 448 -0.33 -5.72 12.89
C ARG A 448 0.11 -5.33 14.31
N ASP A 449 -0.86 -5.32 15.22
CA ASP A 449 -0.86 -4.73 16.55
C ASP A 449 -1.02 -5.78 17.67
N MET A 450 -1.55 -6.97 17.37
CA MET A 450 -1.72 -8.05 18.35
C MET A 450 -1.69 -9.45 17.71
N VAL A 451 -1.51 -10.47 18.55
CA VAL A 451 -1.83 -11.87 18.22
C VAL A 451 -3.07 -12.28 19.03
N ILE A 452 -3.96 -13.05 18.42
CA ILE A 452 -5.12 -13.64 19.08
C ILE A 452 -5.05 -15.16 18.88
N ALA A 453 -5.23 -15.93 19.94
CA ALA A 453 -5.36 -17.38 19.89
C ALA A 453 -6.56 -17.87 20.71
N VAL A 454 -7.08 -19.04 20.36
CA VAL A 454 -8.17 -19.71 21.06
C VAL A 454 -7.87 -21.20 21.23
N ARG A 455 -8.31 -21.75 22.36
CA ARG A 455 -8.51 -23.19 22.52
C ARG A 455 -9.76 -23.47 23.37
N THR A 456 -10.24 -24.70 23.28
CA THR A 456 -11.46 -25.19 23.97
C THR A 456 -11.14 -26.52 24.66
N LYS A 457 -12.12 -27.18 25.29
CA LYS A 457 -11.90 -28.52 25.90
C LYS A 457 -11.74 -29.64 24.87
N THR A 458 -12.18 -29.42 23.63
CA THR A 458 -11.89 -30.33 22.52
C THR A 458 -10.38 -30.39 22.28
N THR A 459 -9.79 -31.58 22.34
CA THR A 459 -8.34 -31.82 22.23
C THR A 459 -7.84 -32.02 20.80
N GLN A 460 -8.72 -32.43 19.89
CA GLN A 460 -8.40 -32.79 18.51
C GLN A 460 -9.58 -32.52 17.56
N THR A 461 -9.28 -32.14 16.32
CA THR A 461 -10.25 -32.13 15.21
C THR A 461 -9.63 -32.72 13.94
N VAL A 462 -10.47 -33.25 13.04
CA VAL A 462 -10.08 -33.48 11.65
C VAL A 462 -9.83 -32.11 11.00
N SER A 463 -8.80 -32.03 10.15
CA SER A 463 -8.46 -30.83 9.39
C SER A 463 -8.81 -31.01 7.90
N ASP A 464 -9.14 -29.91 7.22
CA ASP A 464 -9.38 -29.87 5.76
C ASP A 464 -8.12 -30.14 4.91
N TYR A 465 -6.99 -30.48 5.54
CA TYR A 465 -5.70 -30.76 4.92
C TYR A 465 -5.35 -32.26 4.95
N SER A 466 -4.53 -32.69 4.00
CA SER A 466 -3.98 -34.04 3.92
C SER A 466 -2.49 -34.02 3.57
N CYS A 467 -1.74 -35.01 4.04
CA CYS A 467 -0.38 -35.30 3.60
C CYS A 467 -0.12 -36.80 3.47
N ASN A 468 0.74 -37.17 2.51
CA ASN A 468 1.19 -38.54 2.24
C ASN A 468 0.04 -39.57 2.12
N GLY A 469 -1.10 -39.16 1.56
CA GLY A 469 -2.31 -39.96 1.42
C GLY A 469 -3.15 -40.12 2.70
N ARG A 470 -3.01 -39.24 3.71
CA ARG A 470 -3.83 -39.26 4.95
C ARG A 470 -4.37 -37.87 5.30
N HIS A 471 -5.54 -37.82 5.94
CA HIS A 471 -6.04 -36.59 6.56
C HIS A 471 -5.17 -36.15 7.74
N MET A 472 -5.07 -34.84 7.92
CA MET A 472 -4.44 -34.22 9.08
C MET A 472 -5.40 -34.12 10.26
N PHE A 473 -4.83 -34.19 11.46
CA PHE A 473 -5.52 -33.93 12.72
C PHE A 473 -4.86 -32.74 13.40
N THR A 474 -5.66 -31.76 13.81
CA THR A 474 -5.19 -30.57 14.53
C THR A 474 -5.38 -30.80 16.02
N HIS A 475 -4.30 -30.77 16.80
CA HIS A 475 -4.35 -30.83 18.26
C HIS A 475 -4.76 -29.47 18.83
N THR A 476 -6.06 -29.25 18.96
CA THR A 476 -6.68 -27.93 19.19
C THR A 476 -6.31 -27.25 20.51
N ARG A 477 -5.76 -27.98 21.49
CA ARG A 477 -5.21 -27.40 22.74
C ARG A 477 -3.72 -27.07 22.71
N VAL A 478 -2.98 -27.51 21.68
CA VAL A 478 -1.53 -27.28 21.48
C VAL A 478 -1.32 -26.00 20.69
N LEU A 479 -0.76 -24.97 21.34
CA LEU A 479 -0.67 -23.60 20.80
C LEU A 479 0.75 -23.10 20.61
N GLU A 480 1.79 -23.78 21.10
CA GLU A 480 3.17 -23.30 21.11
C GLU A 480 3.67 -22.93 19.70
N ARG A 481 3.59 -23.86 18.75
CA ARG A 481 3.97 -23.62 17.35
C ARG A 481 3.09 -22.56 16.65
N PRO A 482 1.74 -22.62 16.69
CA PRO A 482 0.88 -21.55 16.19
C PRO A 482 1.23 -20.15 16.73
N LEU A 483 1.52 -20.04 18.04
CA LEU A 483 1.90 -18.78 18.68
C LEU A 483 3.26 -18.28 18.21
N VAL A 484 4.30 -19.14 18.11
CA VAL A 484 5.59 -18.77 17.51
C VAL A 484 5.40 -18.23 16.09
N GLY A 485 4.64 -18.93 15.24
CA GLY A 485 4.34 -18.48 13.88
C GLY A 485 3.55 -17.16 13.82
N SER A 486 2.71 -16.88 14.82
CA SER A 486 1.91 -15.65 14.87
C SER A 486 2.72 -14.45 15.38
N ILE A 487 3.57 -14.66 16.39
CA ILE A 487 4.49 -13.63 16.92
C ILE A 487 5.51 -13.22 15.85
N LEU A 488 6.05 -14.15 15.06
CA LEU A 488 6.91 -13.85 13.91
C LEU A 488 6.27 -12.92 12.89
N GLN A 489 4.97 -13.10 12.62
CA GLN A 489 4.19 -12.26 11.71
C GLN A 489 3.94 -10.86 12.28
N SER A 490 3.51 -10.76 13.54
CA SER A 490 3.13 -9.48 14.15
C SER A 490 4.31 -8.64 14.64
N MET A 491 5.39 -9.26 15.14
CA MET A 491 6.57 -8.54 15.62
C MET A 491 7.53 -8.22 14.47
N TRP A 492 7.91 -9.21 13.65
CA TRP A 492 8.97 -9.06 12.64
C TRP A 492 8.48 -9.14 11.18
N GLY A 493 7.17 -9.19 10.94
CA GLY A 493 6.60 -9.14 9.60
C GLY A 493 6.97 -10.34 8.73
N VAL A 494 7.42 -11.45 9.32
CA VAL A 494 7.82 -12.66 8.59
C VAL A 494 6.56 -13.33 8.03
N SER A 495 6.48 -13.53 6.71
CA SER A 495 5.36 -14.26 6.12
C SER A 495 5.41 -15.75 6.43
N PRO A 496 4.25 -16.43 6.50
CA PRO A 496 4.20 -17.89 6.43
C PRO A 496 4.84 -18.40 5.14
N THR A 497 5.62 -19.49 5.24
CA THR A 497 6.41 -20.01 4.11
C THR A 497 5.60 -20.49 2.91
N HIS A 498 4.28 -20.70 3.06
CA HIS A 498 3.38 -21.01 1.94
C HIS A 498 2.70 -19.77 1.33
N LEU A 499 2.95 -18.56 1.82
CA LEU A 499 2.31 -17.33 1.33
C LEU A 499 3.32 -16.40 0.63
N SER A 500 3.00 -16.01 -0.59
CA SER A 500 3.74 -15.02 -1.37
C SER A 500 2.80 -14.02 -2.03
N TRP A 501 3.17 -12.74 -2.08
CA TRP A 501 2.41 -11.76 -2.85
C TRP A 501 2.72 -11.88 -4.35
N SER A 502 1.69 -11.89 -5.19
CA SER A 502 1.86 -11.87 -6.64
C SER A 502 1.26 -10.60 -7.26
N PRO A 503 2.08 -9.62 -7.71
CA PRO A 503 1.56 -8.40 -8.33
C PRO A 503 0.83 -8.67 -9.66
N ARG A 504 1.06 -9.83 -10.29
CA ARG A 504 0.40 -10.22 -11.54
C ARG A 504 -1.04 -10.72 -11.35
N HIS A 505 -1.31 -11.33 -10.20
CA HIS A 505 -2.66 -11.78 -9.81
C HIS A 505 -3.38 -10.76 -8.91
N ASN A 506 -2.66 -9.71 -8.49
CA ASN A 506 -3.07 -8.77 -7.44
C ASN A 506 -3.63 -9.47 -6.18
N ASN A 507 -2.98 -10.57 -5.79
CA ASN A 507 -3.42 -11.43 -4.70
C ASN A 507 -2.24 -12.16 -4.04
N THR A 508 -2.47 -12.71 -2.85
CA THR A 508 -1.55 -13.66 -2.20
C THR A 508 -1.74 -15.05 -2.79
N LEU A 509 -0.65 -15.69 -3.22
CA LEU A 509 -0.63 -17.07 -3.69
C LEU A 509 -0.28 -18.03 -2.54
N VAL A 510 -0.80 -19.25 -2.65
CA VAL A 510 -0.57 -20.35 -1.70
C VAL A 510 0.27 -21.44 -2.37
N ASP A 511 1.35 -21.87 -1.71
CA ASP A 511 2.18 -23.01 -2.15
C ASP A 511 2.68 -23.80 -0.92
N TYR A 512 2.15 -25.01 -0.71
CA TYR A 512 2.50 -25.81 0.47
C TYR A 512 3.87 -26.51 0.40
N THR A 513 4.64 -26.36 -0.69
CA THR A 513 6.00 -26.91 -0.87
C THR A 513 6.92 -26.63 0.32
N TRP A 514 6.81 -25.45 0.94
CA TRP A 514 7.69 -25.00 2.03
C TRP A 514 7.02 -25.01 3.41
N SER A 515 5.89 -25.71 3.58
CA SER A 515 5.23 -25.91 4.89
C SER A 515 5.65 -27.18 5.63
N VAL A 516 6.81 -27.73 5.28
CA VAL A 516 7.43 -28.93 5.87
C VAL A 516 8.87 -28.65 6.29
N GLY A 517 9.45 -29.49 7.15
CA GLY A 517 10.79 -29.27 7.69
C GLY A 517 10.82 -28.21 8.80
N GLN A 518 11.96 -27.54 8.98
CA GLN A 518 12.19 -26.59 10.09
C GLN A 518 11.42 -25.26 9.88
N THR A 519 10.13 -25.25 10.14
CA THR A 519 9.32 -24.03 10.12
C THR A 519 8.12 -24.12 11.07
N PRO A 520 7.79 -23.04 11.81
CA PRO A 520 6.56 -22.97 12.60
C PRO A 520 5.31 -22.76 11.75
N PHE A 521 5.44 -22.59 10.43
CA PHE A 521 4.34 -22.20 9.53
C PHE A 521 3.64 -23.37 8.83
N GLY A 522 2.37 -23.15 8.49
CA GLY A 522 1.55 -24.11 7.74
C GLY A 522 1.03 -25.29 8.57
N PRO A 523 0.28 -26.21 7.95
CA PRO A 523 -0.32 -27.35 8.63
C PRO A 523 0.58 -28.60 8.64
N PHE A 524 1.66 -28.66 7.83
CA PHE A 524 2.42 -29.89 7.57
C PHE A 524 3.77 -29.99 8.30
N SER A 525 4.10 -29.02 9.17
CA SER A 525 5.23 -29.13 10.11
C SER A 525 4.75 -29.05 11.55
N GLU A 526 5.47 -29.76 12.42
CA GLU A 526 5.26 -29.83 13.87
C GLU A 526 6.30 -29.01 14.65
N ILE A 527 7.29 -28.43 13.96
CA ILE A 527 8.45 -27.81 14.60
C ILE A 527 8.16 -26.36 15.01
N SER A 528 8.43 -26.02 16.28
CA SER A 528 8.45 -24.64 16.80
C SER A 528 9.72 -23.87 16.42
N SER A 529 10.89 -24.52 16.43
CA SER A 529 12.21 -23.90 16.20
C SER A 529 12.40 -23.20 14.85
N LEU A 530 13.29 -22.20 14.81
CA LEU A 530 13.47 -21.30 13.68
C LEU A 530 14.64 -21.73 12.76
N SER A 531 14.38 -21.82 11.46
CA SER A 531 15.43 -21.94 10.43
C SER A 531 16.07 -20.58 10.13
N PHE A 532 17.14 -20.56 9.34
CA PHE A 532 17.75 -19.30 8.87
C PHE A 532 16.74 -18.39 8.14
N VAL A 533 15.70 -18.95 7.49
CA VAL A 533 14.75 -18.20 6.66
C VAL A 533 13.91 -17.25 7.51
N GLN A 534 13.37 -17.71 8.65
CA GLN A 534 12.59 -16.83 9.53
C GLN A 534 13.48 -15.77 10.19
N LYS A 535 14.73 -16.14 10.51
CA LYS A 535 15.73 -15.31 11.19
C LYS A 535 16.30 -14.19 10.31
N ASP A 536 16.73 -14.53 9.09
CA ASP A 536 17.19 -13.56 8.10
C ASP A 536 16.02 -12.68 7.61
N ALA A 537 14.81 -13.23 7.44
CA ALA A 537 13.63 -12.43 7.11
C ALA A 537 13.30 -11.41 8.20
N ALA A 538 13.29 -11.81 9.49
CA ALA A 538 12.99 -10.92 10.60
C ALA A 538 13.88 -9.66 10.62
N ARG A 539 15.19 -9.84 10.38
CA ARG A 539 16.17 -8.74 10.29
C ARG A 539 16.05 -7.94 8.99
N ARG A 540 15.95 -8.63 7.84
CA ARG A 540 15.83 -8.00 6.51
C ARG A 540 14.57 -7.14 6.39
N ASN A 541 13.45 -7.55 6.97
CA ASN A 541 12.16 -6.83 6.90
C ASN A 541 12.22 -5.44 7.55
N VAL A 542 12.96 -5.30 8.66
CA VAL A 542 13.25 -4.01 9.29
C VAL A 542 14.02 -3.10 8.33
N LEU A 543 15.12 -3.61 7.78
CA LEU A 543 16.00 -2.87 6.87
C LEU A 543 15.28 -2.46 5.58
N LEU A 544 14.43 -3.32 5.02
CA LEU A 544 13.61 -3.02 3.84
C LEU A 544 12.54 -1.96 4.12
N THR A 545 11.94 -1.97 5.31
CA THR A 545 10.97 -0.94 5.72
C THR A 545 11.65 0.41 5.86
N SER A 546 12.81 0.47 6.53
CA SER A 546 13.60 1.70 6.64
C SER A 546 14.11 2.20 5.28
N LEU A 547 14.67 1.31 4.44
CA LEU A 547 15.07 1.66 3.07
C LEU A 547 13.93 2.26 2.26
N ASN A 548 12.73 1.67 2.35
CA ASN A 548 11.56 2.18 1.65
C ASN A 548 11.21 3.60 2.13
N TYR A 549 11.14 3.80 3.45
CA TYR A 549 10.82 5.09 4.06
C TYR A 549 11.84 6.18 3.71
N SER A 550 13.14 5.91 3.87
CA SER A 550 14.19 6.91 3.60
C SER A 550 14.33 7.21 2.10
N ILE A 551 13.94 6.28 1.21
CA ILE A 551 13.84 6.55 -0.22
C ILE A 551 12.60 7.39 -0.56
N THR A 552 11.40 7.03 -0.10
CA THR A 552 10.18 7.79 -0.42
C THR A 552 10.27 9.21 0.15
N SER A 553 10.66 9.36 1.42
CA SER A 553 10.82 10.67 2.07
C SER A 553 11.80 11.58 1.34
N VAL A 554 12.91 11.05 0.80
CA VAL A 554 13.85 11.86 0.02
C VAL A 554 13.34 12.13 -1.39
N VAL A 555 12.58 11.23 -2.02
CA VAL A 555 11.90 11.51 -3.30
C VAL A 555 10.89 12.66 -3.12
N ASP A 556 10.05 12.65 -2.07
CA ASP A 556 9.10 13.72 -1.78
C ASP A 556 9.81 15.09 -1.61
N VAL A 557 10.96 15.11 -0.94
CA VAL A 557 11.79 16.32 -0.77
C VAL A 557 12.42 16.77 -2.09
N LEU A 558 12.85 15.84 -2.96
CA LEU A 558 13.38 16.15 -4.29
C LEU A 558 12.28 16.67 -5.24
N GLU A 559 11.06 16.14 -5.17
CA GLU A 559 9.91 16.66 -5.92
C GLU A 559 9.50 18.06 -5.41
N SER A 560 9.59 18.31 -4.10
CA SER A 560 9.44 19.66 -3.55
C SER A 560 10.50 20.64 -4.08
N ILE A 561 11.78 20.22 -4.21
CA ILE A 561 12.82 21.06 -4.85
C ILE A 561 12.45 21.37 -6.32
N LEU A 562 11.88 20.42 -7.06
CA LEU A 562 11.42 20.64 -8.44
C LEU A 562 10.25 21.63 -8.51
N ALA A 563 9.26 21.52 -7.62
CA ALA A 563 8.13 22.44 -7.54
C ALA A 563 8.57 23.90 -7.30
N HIS A 564 9.61 24.11 -6.49
CA HIS A 564 10.23 25.43 -6.26
C HIS A 564 11.22 25.87 -7.35
N GLY A 565 11.20 25.21 -8.52
CA GLY A 565 11.96 25.60 -9.70
C GLY A 565 13.44 25.19 -9.73
N GLY A 566 13.84 24.27 -8.85
CA GLY A 566 15.17 23.65 -8.82
C GLY A 566 16.06 24.08 -7.65
N ASP A 567 17.00 23.20 -7.31
CA ASP A 567 17.96 23.34 -6.19
C ASP A 567 18.72 24.66 -6.19
N ARG A 568 19.13 25.14 -7.38
CA ARG A 568 19.88 26.40 -7.56
C ARG A 568 19.02 27.66 -7.45
N LYS A 569 17.69 27.56 -7.50
CA LYS A 569 16.78 28.68 -7.22
C LYS A 569 16.41 28.71 -5.74
N LEU A 570 16.16 27.54 -5.16
CA LEU A 570 15.75 27.38 -3.78
C LEU A 570 16.91 27.63 -2.78
N LEU A 571 18.10 27.07 -3.02
CA LEU A 571 19.19 27.05 -2.05
C LEU A 571 20.24 28.13 -2.34
N LYS A 572 20.55 28.96 -1.33
CA LYS A 572 21.68 29.92 -1.37
C LYS A 572 23.00 29.16 -1.55
N GLN A 573 24.02 29.79 -2.15
CA GLN A 573 25.29 29.13 -2.54
C GLN A 573 25.94 28.26 -1.44
N SER A 574 25.85 28.64 -0.16
CA SER A 574 26.36 27.85 0.98
C SER A 574 25.47 26.63 1.30
N GLN A 575 24.14 26.82 1.36
CA GLN A 575 23.15 25.75 1.52
C GLN A 575 23.24 24.75 0.36
N HIS A 576 23.45 25.24 -0.86
CA HIS A 576 23.62 24.43 -2.07
C HIS A 576 24.83 23.49 -1.96
N VAL A 577 26.00 24.01 -1.61
CA VAL A 577 27.21 23.18 -1.40
C VAL A 577 26.99 22.16 -0.28
N GLN A 578 26.30 22.53 0.81
CA GLN A 578 25.97 21.60 1.89
C GLN A 578 24.99 20.51 1.44
N PHE A 579 23.98 20.86 0.64
CA PHE A 579 23.03 19.91 0.03
C PHE A 579 23.73 18.90 -0.87
N ILE A 580 24.63 19.33 -1.78
CA ILE A 580 25.42 18.40 -2.62
C ILE A 580 26.25 17.44 -1.76
N GLN A 581 26.91 17.95 -0.71
CA GLN A 581 27.73 17.12 0.18
C GLN A 581 26.90 16.11 0.98
N ARG A 582 25.73 16.53 1.50
CA ARG A 582 24.78 15.65 2.20
C ARG A 582 24.18 14.61 1.27
N TRP A 583 23.72 15.01 0.09
CA TRP A 583 23.15 14.12 -0.92
C TRP A 583 24.14 13.02 -1.34
N ASN A 584 25.38 13.39 -1.66
CA ASN A 584 26.39 12.42 -2.08
C ASN A 584 26.81 11.49 -0.93
N LEU A 585 26.77 11.95 0.33
CA LEU A 585 26.99 11.08 1.50
C LEU A 585 25.80 10.14 1.76
N PHE A 586 24.57 10.66 1.69
CA PHE A 586 23.33 9.89 1.79
C PHE A 586 23.28 8.75 0.79
N LYS A 587 23.44 9.05 -0.51
CA LYS A 587 23.42 8.05 -1.58
C LYS A 587 24.53 7.00 -1.42
N TYR A 588 25.74 7.43 -1.06
CA TYR A 588 26.85 6.52 -0.77
C TYR A 588 26.54 5.59 0.43
N LYS A 589 25.92 6.11 1.49
CA LYS A 589 25.50 5.28 2.64
C LYS A 589 24.40 4.29 2.25
N LEU A 590 23.41 4.67 1.43
CA LEU A 590 22.41 3.72 0.91
C LEU A 590 23.06 2.61 0.07
N ASP A 591 24.02 2.95 -0.79
CA ASP A 591 24.76 1.96 -1.60
C ASP A 591 25.57 1.00 -0.71
N LYS A 592 26.14 1.49 0.41
CA LYS A 592 26.82 0.66 1.41
C LYS A 592 25.85 -0.18 2.24
N ALA A 593 24.66 0.31 2.57
CA ALA A 593 23.62 -0.48 3.23
C ALA A 593 23.15 -1.65 2.35
N ILE A 594 22.89 -1.39 1.06
CA ILE A 594 22.54 -2.43 0.08
C ILE A 594 23.69 -3.43 -0.08
N SER A 595 24.94 -2.95 -0.12
CA SER A 595 26.12 -3.82 -0.19
C SER A 595 26.34 -4.65 1.09
N ALA A 596 25.96 -4.17 2.27
CA ALA A 596 25.97 -4.96 3.49
C ALA A 596 24.85 -6.02 3.46
N MET A 597 23.63 -5.65 3.06
CA MET A 597 22.51 -6.58 2.86
C MET A 597 22.79 -7.67 1.83
N SER A 598 23.53 -7.39 0.74
CA SER A 598 23.87 -8.42 -0.27
C SER A 598 24.82 -9.49 0.26
N HIS A 599 25.64 -9.14 1.27
CA HIS A 599 26.47 -10.07 2.02
C HIS A 599 25.78 -10.63 3.26
N MET A 600 24.50 -10.29 3.47
CA MET A 600 23.68 -10.70 4.62
C MET A 600 24.28 -10.26 5.98
N ASP A 601 25.00 -9.14 5.98
CA ASP A 601 25.48 -8.38 7.14
C ASP A 601 24.45 -7.31 7.49
N PHE A 602 23.49 -7.69 8.33
CA PHE A 602 22.35 -6.84 8.67
C PHE A 602 22.70 -5.72 9.65
N ASP A 603 23.71 -5.91 10.50
CA ASP A 603 24.10 -4.92 11.51
C ASP A 603 24.90 -3.77 10.88
N MET A 604 25.80 -4.06 9.94
CA MET A 604 26.44 -3.03 9.12
C MET A 604 25.42 -2.32 8.21
N ALA A 605 24.42 -3.04 7.70
CA ALA A 605 23.32 -2.42 6.97
C ALA A 605 22.51 -1.45 7.85
N LEU A 606 22.15 -1.85 9.07
CA LEU A 606 21.44 -0.99 10.03
C LEU A 606 22.26 0.27 10.33
N TYR A 607 23.56 0.14 10.58
CA TYR A 607 24.47 1.27 10.77
C TYR A 607 24.38 2.26 9.61
N TYR A 608 24.54 1.78 8.36
CA TYR A 608 24.55 2.66 7.20
C TYR A 608 23.20 3.34 6.96
N LEU A 609 22.07 2.65 7.18
CA LEU A 609 20.73 3.26 7.08
C LEU A 609 20.52 4.33 8.14
N ARG A 610 20.71 4.02 9.43
CA ARG A 610 20.58 4.98 10.52
C ARG A 610 21.56 6.15 10.37
N SER A 611 22.73 5.92 9.80
CA SER A 611 23.67 6.98 9.46
C SER A 611 23.20 7.84 8.28
N SER A 612 22.48 7.27 7.32
CA SER A 612 21.90 8.01 6.18
C SER A 612 20.71 8.87 6.60
N ASP A 613 19.95 8.46 7.63
CA ASP A 613 18.80 9.22 8.12
C ASP A 613 19.19 10.61 8.67
N HIS A 614 20.40 10.77 9.23
CA HIS A 614 20.94 12.09 9.58
C HIS A 614 21.17 12.99 8.36
N ASP A 615 21.60 12.41 7.23
CA ASP A 615 21.78 13.15 5.99
C ASP A 615 20.44 13.48 5.32
N MET A 616 19.46 12.56 5.35
CA MET A 616 18.07 12.80 4.95
C MET A 616 17.45 13.94 5.76
N TYR A 617 17.53 13.90 7.09
CA TYR A 617 17.01 14.95 7.96
C TYR A 617 17.67 16.31 7.68
N ALA A 618 18.99 16.33 7.44
CA ALA A 618 19.70 17.55 7.07
C ALA A 618 19.27 18.09 5.69
N ILE A 619 19.01 17.22 4.70
CA ILE A 619 18.48 17.62 3.39
C ILE A 619 17.07 18.18 3.54
N HIS A 620 16.17 17.50 4.25
CA HIS A 620 14.82 17.97 4.54
C HIS A 620 14.82 19.32 5.26
N SER A 621 15.68 19.50 6.29
CA SER A 621 15.82 20.77 7.01
C SER A 621 16.31 21.90 6.11
N LEU A 622 17.32 21.66 5.25
CA LEU A 622 17.81 22.66 4.29
C LEU A 622 16.72 23.11 3.32
N VAL A 623 15.97 22.17 2.74
CA VAL A 623 14.87 22.43 1.80
C VAL A 623 13.71 23.15 2.49
N TYR A 624 13.33 22.70 3.68
CA TYR A 624 12.26 23.30 4.47
C TYR A 624 12.58 24.75 4.82
N HIS A 625 13.74 25.04 5.41
CA HIS A 625 14.11 26.41 5.77
C HIS A 625 14.23 27.31 4.54
N ALA A 626 14.78 26.81 3.42
CA ALA A 626 14.83 27.58 2.18
C ALA A 626 13.43 27.90 1.61
N SER A 627 12.47 26.96 1.71
CA SER A 627 11.09 27.20 1.27
C SER A 627 10.36 28.27 2.09
N GLN A 628 10.71 28.43 3.38
CA GLN A 628 10.16 29.49 4.24
C GLN A 628 10.77 30.88 3.94
N GLU A 629 11.91 30.95 3.24
CA GLU A 629 12.53 32.20 2.79
C GLU A 629 12.05 32.66 1.40
N LEU A 630 11.13 31.92 0.75
CA LEU A 630 10.60 32.27 -0.57
C LEU A 630 9.51 33.33 -0.50
N GLU A 631 9.87 34.58 -0.80
CA GLU A 631 8.89 35.62 -1.11
C GLU A 631 8.26 35.38 -2.50
N ALA A 632 6.94 35.31 -2.56
CA ALA A 632 6.18 35.18 -3.80
C ALA A 632 6.18 36.50 -4.60
N SER A 633 7.31 36.81 -5.23
CA SER A 633 7.49 38.04 -6.03
C SER A 633 6.72 37.96 -7.35
N LEU A 634 5.62 38.70 -7.44
CA LEU A 634 4.83 38.86 -8.67
C LEU A 634 5.56 39.87 -9.59
N VAL A 635 6.44 39.34 -10.45
CA VAL A 635 7.27 40.14 -11.36
C VAL A 635 6.42 40.78 -12.45
N CYS A 636 5.89 41.96 -12.16
CA CYS A 636 5.33 42.85 -13.18
C CYS A 636 6.41 43.14 -14.23
N PHE A 637 6.04 43.03 -15.51
CA PHE A 637 6.98 43.28 -16.61
C PHE A 637 7.55 44.70 -16.51
N LYS A 638 8.86 44.84 -16.71
CA LYS A 638 9.44 46.13 -17.11
C LYS A 638 9.09 46.36 -18.57
N ASP A 639 8.53 47.52 -18.88
CA ASP A 639 8.23 47.91 -20.25
C ASP A 639 9.50 47.84 -21.12
N PRO A 640 9.41 47.29 -22.35
CA PRO A 640 10.47 47.46 -23.33
C PRO A 640 10.56 48.95 -23.70
N PRO A 641 11.75 49.46 -24.09
CA PRO A 641 11.94 50.86 -24.42
C PRO A 641 11.23 51.23 -25.75
N PHE A 642 9.94 51.56 -25.64
CA PHE A 642 9.13 52.15 -26.71
C PHE A 642 9.71 53.51 -27.15
N PRO A 643 9.45 53.87 -28.41
CA PRO A 643 8.36 54.83 -28.62
C PRO A 643 7.33 54.38 -29.65
N TRP A 644 6.18 55.09 -29.64
CA TRP A 644 5.05 55.04 -30.59
C TRP A 644 4.01 53.91 -30.44
N GLY A 645 2.73 54.32 -30.53
CA GLY A 645 1.64 53.50 -31.07
C GLY A 645 0.70 52.87 -30.05
N SER A 646 -0.34 53.61 -29.64
CA SER A 646 -1.41 53.10 -28.78
C SER A 646 -2.27 52.03 -29.47
N VAL A 647 -1.86 50.76 -29.37
CA VAL A 647 -2.68 49.59 -29.68
C VAL A 647 -2.73 48.72 -28.42
N SER A 648 -3.93 48.54 -27.86
CA SER A 648 -4.11 47.74 -26.65
C SER A 648 -3.93 46.25 -26.95
N MET A 649 -2.87 45.64 -26.44
CA MET A 649 -2.66 44.19 -26.47
C MET A 649 -2.60 43.63 -25.04
N SER A 650 -3.67 42.95 -24.63
CA SER A 650 -3.82 42.34 -23.31
C SER A 650 -3.25 40.92 -23.27
N VAL A 651 -2.29 40.68 -22.38
CA VAL A 651 -1.56 39.42 -22.17
C VAL A 651 -1.11 39.36 -20.70
N TYR A 652 -1.30 38.31 -19.91
CA TYR A 652 -2.33 37.26 -19.87
C TYR A 652 -2.53 36.98 -18.37
N ASN A 653 -3.73 37.14 -17.82
CA ASN A 653 -4.04 36.65 -16.47
C ASN A 653 -4.68 35.27 -16.66
N GLN A 654 -4.04 34.19 -16.20
CA GLN A 654 -4.54 32.84 -16.47
C GLN A 654 -5.94 32.67 -15.84
N PRO A 655 -6.98 32.37 -16.63
CA PRO A 655 -8.30 32.13 -16.09
C PRO A 655 -8.30 30.84 -15.24
N HIS A 656 -9.03 30.88 -14.13
CA HIS A 656 -9.19 29.74 -13.24
C HIS A 656 -10.65 29.31 -13.16
N THR A 657 -10.88 28.00 -13.30
CA THR A 657 -12.19 27.36 -13.14
C THR A 657 -12.26 26.73 -11.76
N PHE A 658 -13.37 26.91 -11.04
CA PHE A 658 -13.60 26.28 -9.75
C PHE A 658 -14.55 25.09 -9.89
N VAL A 659 -14.12 23.92 -9.40
CA VAL A 659 -15.00 22.75 -9.23
C VAL A 659 -15.30 22.60 -7.75
N VAL A 660 -16.59 22.60 -7.41
CA VAL A 660 -17.05 22.44 -6.03
C VAL A 660 -17.74 21.10 -5.86
N VAL A 661 -17.23 20.31 -4.91
CA VAL A 661 -17.84 19.06 -4.47
C VAL A 661 -18.53 19.31 -3.13
N THR A 662 -19.85 19.18 -3.09
CA THR A 662 -20.62 19.26 -1.83
C THR A 662 -20.69 17.88 -1.18
N LEU A 663 -20.53 17.84 0.13
CA LEU A 663 -20.36 16.63 0.93
C LEU A 663 -21.46 16.54 1.99
N ASP A 664 -22.23 15.46 1.93
CA ASP A 664 -23.17 15.06 2.97
C ASP A 664 -22.89 13.60 3.36
N PRO A 665 -22.45 13.30 4.60
CA PRO A 665 -22.09 14.26 5.66
C PRO A 665 -20.79 15.05 5.36
N PRO A 666 -20.58 16.22 6.00
CA PRO A 666 -19.36 17.01 5.84
C PRO A 666 -18.12 16.31 6.44
N ILE A 667 -16.96 16.46 5.80
CA ILE A 667 -15.70 15.92 6.33
C ILE A 667 -15.17 16.76 7.50
N ARG A 668 -14.46 16.12 8.43
CA ARG A 668 -14.02 16.71 9.69
C ARG A 668 -12.49 16.83 9.78
N LYS A 669 -11.98 18.00 10.19
CA LYS A 669 -10.57 18.21 10.55
C LYS A 669 -10.50 18.87 11.93
N GLY A 670 -10.08 18.10 12.95
CA GLY A 670 -10.10 18.55 14.35
C GLY A 670 -11.54 18.73 14.86
N GLN A 671 -11.94 19.96 15.16
CA GLN A 671 -13.33 20.31 15.50
C GLN A 671 -14.12 20.90 14.32
N THR A 672 -13.45 21.29 13.23
CA THR A 672 -14.08 21.97 12.09
C THR A 672 -14.67 20.96 11.10
N LEU A 673 -15.88 21.26 10.61
CA LEU A 673 -16.57 20.52 9.54
C LEU A 673 -16.47 21.30 8.22
N TYR A 674 -16.29 20.59 7.11
CA TYR A 674 -16.17 21.14 5.75
C TYR A 674 -17.23 20.50 4.85
N PRO A 675 -18.35 21.19 4.57
CA PRO A 675 -19.41 20.69 3.69
C PRO A 675 -19.10 20.83 2.19
N HIS A 676 -18.04 21.54 1.83
CA HIS A 676 -17.62 21.72 0.44
C HIS A 676 -16.10 21.54 0.31
N ILE A 677 -15.66 20.81 -0.71
CA ILE A 677 -14.29 20.87 -1.24
C ILE A 677 -14.30 21.81 -2.44
N VAL A 678 -13.45 22.83 -2.41
CA VAL A 678 -13.22 23.75 -3.52
C VAL A 678 -11.91 23.37 -4.20
N LEU A 679 -11.97 23.04 -5.49
CA LEU A 679 -10.82 22.71 -6.33
C LEU A 679 -10.64 23.84 -7.36
N GLN A 680 -9.42 24.34 -7.50
CA GLN A 680 -9.06 25.36 -8.48
C GLN A 680 -8.24 24.73 -9.60
N PHE A 681 -8.68 24.94 -10.85
CA PHE A 681 -7.99 24.48 -12.05
C PHE A 681 -7.54 25.68 -12.89
N ASP A 682 -6.45 25.53 -13.63
CA ASP A 682 -6.18 26.35 -14.81
C ASP A 682 -7.24 26.04 -15.87
N THR A 683 -7.94 27.06 -16.38
CA THR A 683 -9.05 26.89 -17.31
C THR A 683 -8.57 26.34 -18.65
N ASP A 684 -7.40 26.79 -19.12
CA ASP A 684 -6.89 26.51 -20.46
C ASP A 684 -6.00 25.24 -20.52
N PHE A 685 -5.73 24.62 -19.37
CA PHE A 685 -4.84 23.46 -19.29
C PHE A 685 -5.50 22.17 -19.83
N VAL A 686 -5.05 21.74 -21.02
CA VAL A 686 -5.46 20.48 -21.66
C VAL A 686 -4.70 19.31 -21.06
N VAL A 687 -5.44 18.31 -20.57
CA VAL A 687 -4.90 17.02 -20.09
C VAL A 687 -5.28 15.89 -21.04
N GLN A 688 -4.43 14.86 -21.12
CA GLN A 688 -4.78 13.54 -21.65
C GLN A 688 -4.55 12.51 -20.54
N SER A 689 -5.54 11.67 -20.25
CA SER A 689 -5.50 10.72 -19.14
C SER A 689 -6.15 9.39 -19.53
N ASN A 690 -5.56 8.28 -19.09
CA ASN A 690 -6.07 6.93 -19.31
C ASN A 690 -6.52 6.34 -17.97
N LEU A 691 -7.70 5.73 -17.90
CA LEU A 691 -8.17 5.13 -16.66
C LEU A 691 -7.40 3.83 -16.35
N SER A 692 -6.78 3.77 -15.17
CA SER A 692 -6.20 2.53 -14.65
C SER A 692 -7.32 1.69 -14.00
N MET A 693 -8.06 0.97 -14.84
CA MET A 693 -9.19 0.11 -14.46
C MET A 693 -9.17 -1.15 -15.32
N SER A 694 -9.61 -2.30 -14.78
CA SER A 694 -9.79 -3.51 -15.59
C SER A 694 -10.97 -3.35 -16.56
N GLU A 695 -10.83 -3.91 -17.75
CA GLU A 695 -11.87 -3.88 -18.79
C GLU A 695 -13.19 -4.51 -18.27
N ASP A 696 -13.10 -5.59 -17.51
CA ASP A 696 -14.27 -6.23 -16.87
C ASP A 696 -15.05 -5.25 -15.98
N LEU A 697 -14.38 -4.45 -15.14
CA LEU A 697 -15.05 -3.51 -14.24
C LEU A 697 -15.63 -2.32 -15.01
N LEU A 698 -14.95 -1.88 -16.06
CA LEU A 698 -15.46 -0.85 -16.97
C LEU A 698 -16.76 -1.33 -17.64
N TYR A 699 -16.75 -2.50 -18.30
CA TYR A 699 -17.90 -3.03 -19.03
C TYR A 699 -19.05 -3.55 -18.15
N THR A 700 -18.80 -4.00 -16.92
CA THR A 700 -19.86 -4.49 -16.01
C THR A 700 -20.53 -3.41 -15.18
N LYS A 701 -19.80 -2.37 -14.74
CA LYS A 701 -20.32 -1.38 -13.77
C LYS A 701 -20.41 0.06 -14.30
N TYR A 702 -19.45 0.47 -15.14
CA TYR A 702 -19.31 1.85 -15.61
C TYR A 702 -19.50 2.03 -17.12
N LYS A 703 -20.04 1.00 -17.79
CA LYS A 703 -20.43 1.04 -19.19
C LYS A 703 -21.35 2.25 -19.43
N ASP A 704 -21.10 2.95 -20.52
CA ASP A 704 -21.84 4.15 -20.95
C ASP A 704 -21.79 5.32 -19.92
N LYS A 705 -20.94 5.23 -18.88
CA LYS A 705 -20.69 6.27 -17.85
C LYS A 705 -19.23 6.74 -17.81
N LEU A 706 -18.27 5.88 -18.15
CA LEU A 706 -16.85 6.19 -18.22
C LEU A 706 -16.24 5.68 -19.53
N GLU A 707 -15.31 6.46 -20.08
CA GLU A 707 -14.48 6.10 -21.24
C GLU A 707 -13.06 5.67 -20.76
N PRO A 708 -12.35 4.79 -21.49
CA PRO A 708 -11.03 4.30 -21.07
C PRO A 708 -9.90 5.35 -21.19
N SER A 709 -10.09 6.39 -22.03
CA SER A 709 -9.14 7.48 -22.23
C SER A 709 -9.90 8.78 -22.45
N TYR A 710 -9.44 9.85 -21.82
CA TYR A 710 -10.00 11.20 -21.93
C TYR A 710 -8.95 12.18 -22.44
N LYS A 711 -9.40 13.16 -23.23
CA LYS A 711 -8.59 14.31 -23.65
C LYS A 711 -9.46 15.56 -23.72
N GLY A 712 -9.05 16.62 -23.02
CA GLY A 712 -9.81 17.86 -22.93
C GLY A 712 -9.25 18.79 -21.85
N LEU A 713 -9.97 19.88 -21.54
CA LEU A 713 -9.62 20.78 -20.44
C LEU A 713 -9.71 20.03 -19.10
N ILE A 714 -8.75 20.22 -18.21
CA ILE A 714 -8.60 19.42 -16.99
C ILE A 714 -9.85 19.44 -16.10
N HIS A 715 -10.53 20.59 -15.99
CA HIS A 715 -11.75 20.72 -15.21
C HIS A 715 -12.95 19.95 -15.83
N GLU A 716 -13.02 19.86 -17.17
CA GLU A 716 -14.07 19.08 -17.86
C GLU A 716 -13.79 17.57 -17.82
N VAL A 717 -12.52 17.16 -17.95
CA VAL A 717 -12.10 15.76 -17.79
C VAL A 717 -12.38 15.31 -16.36
N PHE A 718 -11.94 16.08 -15.35
CA PHE A 718 -12.18 15.79 -13.94
C PHE A 718 -13.68 15.67 -13.62
N THR A 719 -14.50 16.65 -14.03
CA THR A 719 -15.94 16.61 -13.73
C THR A 719 -16.71 15.57 -14.52
N THR A 720 -16.24 15.16 -15.70
CA THR A 720 -16.81 14.03 -16.45
C THR A 720 -16.53 12.70 -15.76
N ILE A 721 -15.29 12.47 -15.30
CA ILE A 721 -14.93 11.27 -14.54
C ILE A 721 -15.70 11.22 -13.20
N MET A 722 -15.75 12.33 -12.46
CA MET A 722 -16.49 12.40 -11.20
C MET A 722 -18.01 12.17 -11.41
N ARG A 723 -18.60 12.69 -12.50
CA ARG A 723 -19.99 12.40 -12.88
C ARG A 723 -20.21 10.90 -13.16
N GLY A 724 -19.31 10.25 -13.90
CA GLY A 724 -19.40 8.83 -14.22
C GLY A 724 -19.27 7.91 -13.00
N LEU A 725 -18.44 8.28 -12.03
CA LEU A 725 -18.25 7.54 -10.78
C LEU A 725 -19.40 7.72 -9.77
N SER A 726 -19.91 8.95 -9.62
CA SER A 726 -20.92 9.30 -8.60
C SER A 726 -22.37 9.21 -9.08
N ALA A 727 -22.61 9.19 -10.40
CA ALA A 727 -23.91 9.42 -11.04
C ALA A 727 -24.59 10.78 -10.68
N ALA A 728 -23.88 11.68 -10.01
CA ALA A 728 -24.39 12.94 -9.55
C ALA A 728 -24.52 13.98 -10.67
N LYS A 729 -25.49 14.89 -10.54
CA LYS A 729 -25.70 15.97 -11.50
C LYS A 729 -24.61 17.04 -11.35
N VAL A 730 -24.10 17.54 -12.47
CA VAL A 730 -23.13 18.65 -12.50
C VAL A 730 -23.87 19.93 -12.86
N THR A 731 -23.93 20.86 -11.92
CA THR A 731 -24.57 22.17 -12.11
C THR A 731 -23.56 23.13 -12.72
N ARG A 732 -23.87 23.77 -13.85
CA ARG A 732 -23.04 24.82 -14.47
C ARG A 732 -23.63 26.21 -14.18
N PRO A 733 -22.89 27.31 -14.41
CA PRO A 733 -23.41 28.67 -14.23
C PRO A 733 -24.69 28.93 -15.02
N GLY A 734 -25.57 29.75 -14.44
CA GLY A 734 -26.94 29.96 -14.94
C GLY A 734 -27.06 30.96 -16.10
N LYS A 735 -28.32 31.38 -16.34
CA LYS A 735 -28.66 32.46 -17.29
C LYS A 735 -28.28 33.87 -16.78
N PHE A 736 -27.84 34.00 -15.53
CA PHE A 736 -27.38 35.29 -14.99
C PHE A 736 -26.19 35.83 -15.79
N ARG A 737 -26.16 37.15 -16.00
CA ARG A 737 -24.99 37.90 -16.49
C ARG A 737 -24.79 39.15 -15.64
N SER A 738 -23.55 39.40 -15.30
CA SER A 738 -23.09 40.63 -14.66
C SER A 738 -22.93 41.76 -15.69
N CYS A 739 -22.68 42.98 -15.24
CA CYS A 739 -22.49 44.14 -16.14
C CYS A 739 -21.20 44.03 -16.99
N GLN A 740 -20.37 43.02 -16.73
CA GLN A 740 -19.15 42.67 -17.49
C GLN A 740 -19.33 41.36 -18.30
N ASP A 741 -20.58 40.92 -18.53
CA ASP A 741 -20.98 39.63 -19.15
C ASP A 741 -20.42 38.36 -18.45
N GLY A 742 -19.92 38.52 -17.22
CA GLY A 742 -19.48 37.41 -16.37
C GLY A 742 -20.62 36.71 -15.62
N TYR A 743 -20.37 35.50 -15.13
CA TYR A 743 -21.36 34.64 -14.47
C TYR A 743 -21.58 34.90 -12.96
N ALA A 744 -20.87 35.87 -12.38
CA ALA A 744 -20.85 36.15 -10.95
C ALA A 744 -20.70 37.65 -10.67
N VAL A 745 -21.07 38.07 -9.47
CA VAL A 745 -20.86 39.44 -8.96
C VAL A 745 -19.78 39.43 -7.87
N LYS A 746 -18.93 40.45 -7.85
CA LYS A 746 -17.96 40.64 -6.74
C LYS A 746 -18.71 41.12 -5.50
N SER A 747 -18.39 40.52 -4.36
CA SER A 747 -19.04 40.77 -3.06
C SER A 747 -18.16 40.28 -1.92
N SER A 748 -18.50 40.63 -0.68
CA SER A 748 -17.85 40.07 0.51
C SER A 748 -18.87 39.42 1.44
N LEU A 749 -18.47 38.32 2.09
CA LEU A 749 -19.29 37.60 3.06
C LEU A 749 -18.60 37.64 4.43
N LYS A 750 -19.27 38.21 5.43
CA LYS A 750 -18.72 38.52 6.77
C LYS A 750 -17.53 39.49 6.70
N ALA A 751 -16.32 38.97 6.49
CA ALA A 751 -15.05 39.70 6.46
C ALA A 751 -14.07 39.15 5.40
N GLU A 752 -14.56 38.34 4.47
CA GLU A 752 -13.78 37.72 3.39
C GLU A 752 -14.33 38.23 2.04
N ASP A 753 -13.46 38.74 1.17
CA ASP A 753 -13.82 39.13 -0.19
C ASP A 753 -13.93 37.92 -1.12
N GLY A 754 -14.80 38.01 -2.13
CA GLY A 754 -15.04 36.91 -3.06
C GLY A 754 -16.02 37.23 -4.19
N VAL A 755 -16.67 36.17 -4.67
CA VAL A 755 -17.61 36.20 -5.78
C VAL A 755 -18.87 35.39 -5.45
N LEU A 756 -20.01 35.97 -5.76
CA LEU A 756 -21.34 35.38 -5.65
C LEU A 756 -21.82 34.96 -7.04
N TYR A 757 -22.10 33.67 -7.20
CA TYR A 757 -22.69 33.08 -8.40
C TYR A 757 -24.20 32.88 -8.20
N PRO A 758 -25.07 33.59 -8.96
CA PRO A 758 -26.50 33.29 -9.04
C PRO A 758 -26.74 32.10 -9.97
N LEU A 759 -27.16 30.96 -9.41
CA LEU A 759 -27.44 29.72 -10.13
C LEU A 759 -28.91 29.49 -10.40
N GLU A 760 -29.21 28.56 -11.29
CA GLU A 760 -30.56 28.24 -11.75
C GLU A 760 -31.55 27.90 -10.63
N LYS A 761 -31.06 27.37 -9.50
CA LYS A 761 -31.83 26.97 -8.29
C LYS A 761 -31.21 27.42 -6.96
N SER A 762 -30.11 28.17 -6.97
CA SER A 762 -29.34 28.46 -5.75
C SER A 762 -28.46 29.71 -5.91
N PHE A 763 -27.84 30.13 -4.82
CA PHE A 763 -26.71 31.04 -4.81
C PHE A 763 -25.50 30.31 -4.23
N PHE A 764 -24.31 30.62 -4.73
CA PHE A 764 -23.06 30.10 -4.17
C PHE A 764 -22.01 31.22 -4.02
N PHE A 765 -21.35 31.28 -2.86
CA PHE A 765 -20.23 32.21 -2.62
C PHE A 765 -18.89 31.47 -2.58
N LEU A 766 -17.88 32.00 -3.27
CA LEU A 766 -16.51 31.50 -3.33
C LEU A 766 -15.50 32.65 -3.07
N PRO A 767 -14.29 32.38 -2.58
CA PRO A 767 -13.75 31.05 -2.25
C PRO A 767 -13.98 30.63 -0.79
N LYS A 768 -14.18 31.57 0.14
CA LYS A 768 -14.10 31.34 1.59
C LYS A 768 -15.04 32.28 2.37
N PRO A 769 -15.91 31.77 3.28
CA PRO A 769 -16.30 30.37 3.40
C PRO A 769 -17.13 29.94 2.17
N PRO A 770 -16.86 28.77 1.55
CA PRO A 770 -17.71 28.27 0.48
C PRO A 770 -19.14 28.08 1.03
N THR A 771 -20.13 28.73 0.41
CA THR A 771 -21.48 28.83 0.97
C THR A 771 -22.53 28.63 -0.12
N LEU A 772 -23.13 27.45 -0.16
CA LEU A 772 -24.35 27.15 -0.93
C LEU A 772 -25.59 27.65 -0.17
N ILE A 773 -26.56 28.24 -0.87
CA ILE A 773 -27.93 28.47 -0.39
C ILE A 773 -28.91 28.14 -1.50
N LEU A 774 -29.87 27.26 -1.26
CA LEU A 774 -30.90 26.87 -2.22
C LEU A 774 -32.04 27.90 -2.26
N HIS A 775 -32.64 28.14 -3.43
CA HIS A 775 -33.77 29.07 -3.56
C HIS A 775 -34.99 28.63 -2.74
N GLU A 776 -35.14 27.33 -2.46
CA GLU A 776 -36.21 26.79 -1.63
C GLU A 776 -36.02 27.00 -0.12
N GLU A 777 -34.80 27.34 0.32
CA GLU A 777 -34.49 27.65 1.73
C GLU A 777 -34.75 29.12 2.08
N ILE A 778 -34.79 30.00 1.08
CA ILE A 778 -34.98 31.45 1.24
C ILE A 778 -36.44 31.77 1.60
N ASP A 779 -36.65 32.60 2.62
CA ASP A 779 -37.95 33.25 2.89
C ASP A 779 -38.04 34.56 2.11
N TYR A 780 -37.02 35.42 2.22
CA TYR A 780 -36.92 36.63 1.39
C TYR A 780 -35.48 37.08 1.12
N VAL A 781 -35.38 37.96 0.13
CA VAL A 781 -34.19 38.72 -0.24
C VAL A 781 -34.45 40.21 0.02
N GLU A 782 -33.42 40.93 0.41
CA GLU A 782 -33.51 42.36 0.70
C GLU A 782 -32.27 43.08 0.16
N PHE A 783 -32.50 44.25 -0.45
CA PHE A 783 -31.46 45.12 -0.99
C PHE A 783 -31.23 46.26 0.00
N GLU A 784 -30.09 46.24 0.69
CA GLU A 784 -29.70 47.25 1.67
C GLU A 784 -28.85 48.35 1.02
N ARG A 785 -29.17 49.61 1.31
CA ARG A 785 -28.37 50.78 0.92
C ARG A 785 -27.79 51.42 2.18
N HIS A 786 -26.46 51.37 2.33
CA HIS A 786 -25.73 52.04 3.40
C HIS A 786 -26.20 53.51 3.58
N ALA A 787 -26.75 53.86 4.74
CA ALA A 787 -27.30 55.18 5.03
C ALA A 787 -26.32 56.03 5.89
N ALA A 788 -25.04 56.07 5.50
CA ALA A 788 -23.94 56.54 6.35
C ALA A 788 -22.94 57.49 5.66
N GLY A 789 -23.44 58.62 5.14
CA GLY A 789 -22.64 59.83 4.87
C GLY A 789 -21.92 59.92 3.53
N GLY A 790 -22.10 61.07 2.85
CA GLY A 790 -21.27 61.50 1.72
C GLY A 790 -21.84 61.18 0.33
N SER A 791 -21.75 62.16 -0.57
CA SER A 791 -22.29 62.10 -1.94
C SER A 791 -21.32 61.42 -2.92
N ASN A 792 -21.17 60.09 -2.83
CA ASN A 792 -20.89 59.19 -3.96
C ASN A 792 -20.86 57.71 -3.53
N MET A 793 -22.03 57.06 -3.51
CA MET A 793 -22.13 55.62 -3.23
C MET A 793 -22.13 54.79 -4.52
N HIS A 794 -21.06 54.02 -4.71
CA HIS A 794 -20.88 53.10 -5.83
C HIS A 794 -21.31 51.65 -5.51
N TYR A 795 -21.77 51.37 -4.29
CA TYR A 795 -22.02 50.02 -3.77
C TYR A 795 -23.36 49.89 -3.02
N PHE A 796 -23.86 48.65 -2.92
CA PHE A 796 -24.99 48.23 -2.10
C PHE A 796 -24.74 46.84 -1.50
N ASP A 797 -25.57 46.43 -0.55
CA ASP A 797 -25.49 45.15 0.14
C ASP A 797 -26.75 44.30 -0.15
N LEU A 798 -26.61 42.97 -0.17
CA LEU A 798 -27.69 42.02 -0.45
C LEU A 798 -27.87 41.06 0.72
N LEU A 799 -28.92 41.28 1.51
CA LEU A 799 -29.35 40.40 2.59
C LEU A 799 -30.24 39.28 2.03
N ARG A 800 -30.07 38.07 2.54
CA ARG A 800 -30.97 36.93 2.29
C ARG A 800 -31.30 36.27 3.62
N ARG A 801 -32.59 36.16 3.95
CA ARG A 801 -33.07 35.47 5.15
C ARG A 801 -33.63 34.11 4.77
N LEU A 802 -33.18 33.07 5.46
CA LEU A 802 -33.67 31.71 5.29
C LEU A 802 -34.92 31.48 6.14
N LYS A 803 -35.71 30.47 5.77
CA LYS A 803 -36.87 29.98 6.53
C LYS A 803 -36.52 29.47 7.94
N THR A 804 -35.23 29.25 8.21
CA THR A 804 -34.64 28.93 9.51
C THR A 804 -34.25 30.17 10.32
N GLU A 805 -34.66 31.37 9.89
CA GLU A 805 -34.27 32.69 10.41
C GLU A 805 -32.78 33.04 10.28
N GLN A 806 -31.96 32.16 9.70
CA GLN A 806 -30.55 32.44 9.44
C GLN A 806 -30.39 33.48 8.32
N GLU A 807 -29.55 34.49 8.57
CA GLU A 807 -29.31 35.62 7.66
C GLU A 807 -27.91 35.58 7.03
N HIS A 808 -27.84 35.87 5.74
CA HIS A 808 -26.60 35.97 4.97
C HIS A 808 -26.54 37.29 4.20
N LEU A 809 -25.87 38.27 4.79
CA LEU A 809 -25.58 39.57 4.20
C LEU A 809 -24.30 39.51 3.35
N PHE A 810 -24.44 39.78 2.06
CA PHE A 810 -23.32 40.07 1.15
C PHE A 810 -23.10 41.58 1.07
N ARG A 811 -21.86 42.03 1.19
CA ARG A 811 -21.52 43.45 1.15
C ARG A 811 -20.72 43.84 -0.09
N ASN A 812 -20.60 45.15 -0.33
CA ASN A 812 -19.74 45.74 -1.36
C ASN A 812 -20.06 45.28 -2.80
N ILE A 813 -21.34 45.04 -3.12
CA ILE A 813 -21.78 44.75 -4.50
C ILE A 813 -21.84 46.07 -5.28
N GLN A 814 -21.23 46.13 -6.46
CA GLN A 814 -21.23 47.36 -7.27
C GLN A 814 -22.65 47.71 -7.77
N ARG A 815 -23.00 48.99 -7.76
CA ARG A 815 -24.35 49.51 -8.10
C ARG A 815 -24.80 49.22 -9.54
N ASN A 816 -23.86 49.02 -10.46
CA ASN A 816 -24.11 48.56 -11.83
C ASN A 816 -24.71 47.15 -11.91
N GLU A 817 -24.46 46.28 -10.93
CA GLU A 817 -25.04 44.92 -10.86
C GLU A 817 -26.47 44.90 -10.31
N TYR A 818 -26.98 46.02 -9.79
CA TYR A 818 -28.28 46.08 -9.12
C TYR A 818 -29.42 45.57 -10.00
N HIS A 819 -29.52 46.05 -11.24
CA HIS A 819 -30.58 45.64 -12.17
C HIS A 819 -30.45 44.16 -12.56
N ASN A 820 -29.25 43.71 -12.93
CA ASN A 820 -28.98 42.31 -13.28
C ASN A 820 -29.42 41.34 -12.16
N LEU A 821 -29.08 41.66 -10.91
CA LEU A 821 -29.46 40.86 -9.75
C LEU A 821 -30.96 40.97 -9.44
N PHE A 822 -31.54 42.16 -9.49
CA PHE A 822 -32.97 42.38 -9.25
C PHE A 822 -33.85 41.63 -10.26
N ASP A 823 -33.54 41.73 -11.55
CA ASP A 823 -34.27 41.07 -12.63
C ASP A 823 -34.10 39.54 -12.54
N PHE A 824 -32.92 39.05 -12.16
CA PHE A 824 -32.69 37.63 -11.91
C PHE A 824 -33.48 37.11 -10.70
N ILE A 825 -33.43 37.80 -9.54
CA ILE A 825 -34.12 37.41 -8.30
C ILE A 825 -35.64 37.41 -8.54
N SER A 826 -36.15 38.45 -9.21
CA SER A 826 -37.57 38.57 -9.60
C SER A 826 -37.97 37.48 -10.60
N GLY A 827 -37.14 37.22 -11.62
CA GLY A 827 -37.34 36.14 -12.60
C GLY A 827 -37.23 34.72 -12.03
N LYS A 828 -36.70 34.58 -10.81
CA LYS A 828 -36.71 33.33 -10.02
C LYS A 828 -37.90 33.23 -9.05
N GLY A 829 -38.76 34.24 -8.99
CA GLY A 829 -39.93 34.25 -8.10
C GLY A 829 -39.58 34.38 -6.62
N LEU A 830 -38.38 34.87 -6.29
CA LEU A 830 -37.96 35.09 -4.90
C LEU A 830 -38.62 36.38 -4.36
N LYS A 831 -39.13 36.30 -3.13
CA LYS A 831 -39.77 37.43 -2.44
C LYS A 831 -38.73 38.51 -2.10
N ILE A 832 -38.98 39.75 -2.50
CA ILE A 832 -38.14 40.92 -2.22
C ILE A 832 -38.86 41.84 -1.22
N MET A 833 -38.27 42.12 -0.05
CA MET A 833 -38.95 42.90 1.02
C MET A 833 -38.89 44.42 0.81
N ASN A 834 -37.83 44.97 0.22
CA ASN A 834 -37.68 46.43 0.03
C ASN A 834 -38.45 47.01 -1.17
N LEU A 835 -39.55 46.34 -1.57
CA LEU A 835 -40.58 46.87 -2.46
C LEU A 835 -41.83 47.18 -1.64
N GLY A 836 -41.94 48.41 -1.14
CA GLY A 836 -43.18 48.89 -0.50
C GLY A 836 -44.37 48.83 -1.46
N GLU A 837 -45.59 48.67 -0.92
CA GLU A 837 -46.82 48.35 -1.68
C GLU A 837 -47.34 49.46 -2.61
N MET A 838 -46.62 49.81 -3.69
CA MET A 838 -47.14 50.64 -4.79
C MET A 838 -46.59 50.24 -6.17
N GLN A 839 -47.52 49.86 -7.05
CA GLN A 839 -47.49 49.73 -8.52
C GLN A 839 -46.13 49.71 -9.26
N THR A 840 -45.93 48.61 -9.99
CA THR A 840 -44.69 48.08 -10.60
C THR A 840 -43.99 48.92 -11.69
N THR A 841 -44.36 50.18 -11.94
CA THR A 841 -43.80 50.98 -13.06
C THR A 841 -43.31 52.39 -12.71
N LYS A 842 -43.37 52.84 -11.45
CA LYS A 842 -42.88 54.18 -11.05
C LYS A 842 -41.84 54.23 -9.92
N GLY A 843 -41.73 53.19 -9.09
CA GLY A 843 -40.78 53.17 -7.98
C GLY A 843 -39.30 53.30 -8.39
N VAL A 844 -38.91 52.70 -9.52
CA VAL A 844 -37.51 52.67 -10.00
C VAL A 844 -36.98 54.08 -10.31
N ALA A 845 -37.82 54.98 -10.83
CA ALA A 845 -37.42 56.36 -11.14
C ALA A 845 -37.20 57.21 -9.87
N ALA A 846 -38.01 57.01 -8.82
CA ALA A 846 -37.94 57.79 -7.59
C ALA A 846 -36.64 57.56 -6.79
N VAL A 847 -35.98 56.42 -6.96
CA VAL A 847 -34.68 56.11 -6.35
C VAL A 847 -33.50 56.79 -7.09
N LEU A 848 -33.76 57.34 -8.29
CA LEU A 848 -32.77 57.92 -9.19
C LEU A 848 -32.90 59.43 -9.41
N GLN A 849 -33.94 60.08 -8.88
CA GLN A 849 -34.23 61.51 -9.09
C GLN A 849 -34.40 62.29 -7.79
N ASN A 850 -33.28 62.74 -7.23
CA ASN A 850 -33.16 64.01 -6.51
C ASN A 850 -31.69 64.43 -6.47
N ASP A 851 -31.46 65.74 -6.61
CA ASP A 851 -30.18 66.47 -6.58
C ASP A 851 -29.10 66.01 -7.61
N GLY A 852 -28.69 66.81 -8.60
CA GLY A 852 -29.16 68.14 -9.03
C GLY A 852 -28.13 68.84 -9.93
N ASP A 853 -28.46 69.03 -11.21
CA ASP A 853 -27.65 69.62 -12.30
C ASP A 853 -26.31 68.90 -12.61
N ASP A 854 -25.79 68.87 -13.85
CA ASP A 854 -25.92 69.86 -14.93
C ASP A 854 -25.98 69.21 -16.36
N ALA A 855 -26.38 69.99 -17.36
CA ALA A 855 -26.31 69.76 -18.82
C ALA A 855 -27.00 68.52 -19.45
N VAL A 856 -28.07 68.76 -20.23
CA VAL A 856 -28.74 67.78 -21.13
C VAL A 856 -28.12 67.81 -22.54
N ASP A 857 -27.79 66.65 -23.12
CA ASP A 857 -27.45 66.53 -24.55
C ASP A 857 -28.72 66.61 -25.43
N PRO A 858 -28.83 67.57 -26.37
CA PRO A 858 -29.98 67.70 -27.26
C PRO A 858 -30.26 66.49 -28.18
N HIS A 859 -29.31 65.56 -28.36
CA HIS A 859 -29.45 64.45 -29.31
C HIS A 859 -30.47 63.39 -28.86
N LEU A 860 -30.68 63.15 -27.56
CA LEU A 860 -31.65 62.15 -27.09
C LEU A 860 -33.11 62.55 -27.38
N ALA A 861 -33.43 63.84 -27.30
CA ALA A 861 -34.78 64.37 -27.46
C ALA A 861 -35.38 64.11 -28.87
N ARG A 862 -34.53 63.81 -29.86
CA ARG A 862 -34.96 63.57 -31.25
C ARG A 862 -35.43 62.15 -31.54
N ILE A 863 -34.96 61.16 -30.78
CA ILE A 863 -35.31 59.74 -31.02
C ILE A 863 -36.66 59.38 -30.38
N MET A 864 -37.03 60.06 -29.29
CA MET A 864 -38.28 59.82 -28.56
C MET A 864 -39.57 60.24 -29.29
N HIS A 865 -39.48 60.84 -30.49
CA HIS A 865 -40.62 61.48 -31.17
C HIS A 865 -41.13 60.74 -32.43
N GLU A 866 -40.56 59.58 -32.77
CA GLU A 866 -40.93 58.80 -33.97
C GLU A 866 -41.48 57.40 -33.67
N ALA A 867 -41.62 57.02 -32.39
CA ALA A 867 -41.96 55.68 -31.94
C ALA A 867 -43.36 55.53 -31.29
N ASP A 868 -44.30 56.44 -31.58
CA ASP A 868 -45.67 56.42 -31.02
C ASP A 868 -46.74 56.47 -32.12
N PHE A 869 -46.91 55.36 -32.86
CA PHE A 869 -48.04 55.20 -33.78
C PHE A 869 -48.48 53.73 -34.00
N VAL A 870 -49.62 53.37 -33.37
CA VAL A 870 -50.66 52.43 -33.84
C VAL A 870 -50.30 50.95 -34.15
N ALA A 871 -50.59 50.10 -33.17
CA ALA A 871 -51.37 48.83 -33.17
C ALA A 871 -51.68 47.99 -34.45
N GLY A 872 -51.77 46.66 -34.24
CA GLY A 872 -52.22 45.62 -35.20
C GLY A 872 -51.04 44.73 -35.64
N LYS A 873 -50.93 43.40 -35.43
CA LYS A 873 -51.83 42.29 -35.01
C LYS A 873 -52.63 41.60 -36.13
N ASP A 874 -52.63 40.26 -36.05
CA ASP A 874 -53.32 39.25 -36.90
C ASP A 874 -52.75 39.19 -38.36
N ASP A 875 -52.81 38.10 -39.17
CA ASP A 875 -53.44 36.77 -39.01
C ASP A 875 -52.85 35.69 -39.98
N GLY A 876 -53.22 34.40 -39.80
CA GLY A 876 -53.43 33.43 -40.91
C GLY A 876 -52.43 32.28 -41.17
N GLY A 877 -52.93 31.03 -41.25
CA GLY A 877 -52.27 29.92 -42.00
C GLY A 877 -52.44 28.48 -41.47
N SER A 878 -53.43 27.73 -41.97
CA SER A 878 -53.52 26.23 -41.92
C SER A 878 -53.40 25.69 -43.37
N PRO A 879 -53.20 24.36 -43.68
CA PRO A 879 -54.04 23.22 -43.25
C PRO A 879 -53.25 21.90 -42.95
N THR A 880 -53.73 20.73 -43.43
CA THR A 880 -53.65 19.40 -42.77
C THR A 880 -53.02 18.27 -43.64
N ASP A 881 -53.13 17.02 -43.14
CA ASP A 881 -52.96 15.71 -43.82
C ASP A 881 -51.50 15.24 -44.05
N ASP A 882 -51.09 13.96 -44.05
CA ASP A 882 -51.63 12.63 -43.60
C ASP A 882 -50.44 11.61 -43.81
N SER A 883 -50.22 10.43 -43.19
CA SER A 883 -50.86 9.42 -42.30
C SER A 883 -49.77 8.79 -41.39
N GLY A 884 -49.90 7.73 -40.57
CA GLY A 884 -50.98 6.85 -40.09
C GLY A 884 -50.39 5.57 -39.41
N ASP A 885 -51.18 4.90 -38.54
CA ASP A 885 -51.10 3.51 -37.99
C ASP A 885 -49.75 2.90 -37.49
N GLY A 886 -49.69 2.04 -36.46
CA GLY A 886 -50.69 1.52 -35.51
C GLY A 886 -50.19 0.26 -34.75
N GLU A 887 -50.77 -0.03 -33.56
CA GLU A 887 -50.78 -1.33 -32.84
C GLU A 887 -49.43 -1.97 -32.34
N SER A 888 -49.37 -2.83 -31.30
CA SER A 888 -50.31 -3.21 -30.21
C SER A 888 -49.60 -3.91 -29.01
N ASP A 889 -50.24 -3.82 -27.82
CA ASP A 889 -50.39 -4.75 -26.69
C ASP A 889 -49.27 -5.61 -26.00
N ALA A 890 -49.38 -5.60 -24.66
CA ALA A 890 -49.09 -6.68 -23.68
C ALA A 890 -47.60 -7.09 -23.42
N SER A 891 -47.21 -7.64 -22.25
CA SER A 891 -47.99 -8.24 -21.14
C SER A 891 -47.31 -8.04 -19.76
N GLU A 892 -47.93 -8.61 -18.71
CA GLU A 892 -47.47 -8.71 -17.30
C GLU A 892 -46.00 -9.21 -17.18
N SER A 893 -45.23 -8.96 -16.10
CA SER A 893 -45.59 -9.04 -14.68
C SER A 893 -44.60 -8.29 -13.78
N GLY A 894 -44.99 -7.97 -12.54
CA GLY A 894 -44.10 -7.35 -11.55
C GLY A 894 -43.31 -8.36 -10.72
N ASP A 895 -42.15 -7.91 -10.21
CA ASP A 895 -41.40 -8.60 -9.16
C ASP A 895 -40.71 -7.52 -8.28
N GLU A 896 -40.80 -7.66 -6.96
CA GLU A 896 -40.38 -6.62 -6.01
C GLU A 896 -38.86 -6.62 -5.79
N LYS A 897 -38.24 -5.44 -5.68
CA LYS A 897 -36.89 -5.28 -5.13
C LYS A 897 -36.81 -4.14 -4.13
N GLU A 898 -36.20 -4.45 -2.99
CA GLU A 898 -36.06 -3.58 -1.83
C GLU A 898 -35.32 -2.28 -2.17
N ALA A 899 -35.83 -1.15 -1.66
CA ALA A 899 -35.17 0.12 -1.78
C ALA A 899 -33.97 0.21 -0.82
N SER A 900 -32.76 0.28 -1.39
CA SER A 900 -31.57 0.71 -0.66
C SER A 900 -31.49 2.25 -0.65
N PRO A 901 -30.98 2.87 0.43
CA PRO A 901 -31.06 4.33 0.60
C PRO A 901 -30.17 5.08 -0.40
N SER A 902 -30.79 5.98 -1.17
CA SER A 902 -30.12 6.79 -2.18
C SER A 902 -29.31 7.94 -1.58
N ILE A 903 -27.98 7.85 -1.63
CA ILE A 903 -27.08 8.96 -1.26
C ILE A 903 -27.14 10.05 -2.35
N HIS A 904 -27.75 11.18 -2.04
CA HIS A 904 -27.81 12.34 -2.93
C HIS A 904 -26.52 13.17 -2.86
N SER A 905 -25.61 12.94 -3.80
CA SER A 905 -24.51 13.88 -4.08
C SER A 905 -24.83 14.75 -5.30
N SER A 906 -24.28 15.97 -5.33
CA SER A 906 -24.44 16.93 -6.44
C SER A 906 -23.17 17.77 -6.59
N PHE A 907 -22.72 17.96 -7.83
CA PHE A 907 -21.50 18.70 -8.17
C PHE A 907 -21.85 20.07 -8.74
N MET A 908 -20.94 21.03 -8.62
CA MET A 908 -21.05 22.34 -9.27
C MET A 908 -19.74 22.72 -9.96
N LEU A 909 -19.86 23.16 -11.21
CA LEU A 909 -18.84 23.81 -12.06
C LEU A 909 -19.06 25.32 -12.00
N TYR A 910 -17.99 26.10 -11.86
CA TYR A 910 -18.00 27.56 -11.79
C TYR A 910 -16.84 28.20 -12.54
#